data_AF-A0A8B6C8V5-F1
#
_entry.id   AF-A0A8B6C8V5-F1
#
_cell.length_a   1.000
_cell.length_b   1.000
_cell.length_c   1.000
_cell.angle_alpha   90.00
_cell.angle_beta   90.00
_cell.angle_gamma   90.00
#
_symmetry.space_group_name_H-M   'P 1'
#
loop_
_entity.id
_entity.type
_entity.pdbx_description
1 polymer ?
#
loop_
_entity_poly.entity_id
_entity_poly.type
_entity_poly.pdbx_seq_one_letter_code
_entity_poly.pdbx_strand_id
1 'polypeptide(L)'
;MAAPVKRQYVAVIIVFVALFELAGSHLGKAYSKDDILKYRGKVEKMFHHAYDGYIKYAYPYDELRPLTCDGHDTWGSYSLTLIDALDTLAIMGNYTEFQRVAKLVSNMINFDIDINASVFETNIRILGGLLSAHLLYKKTGMELEPGWPCSGPLLRLAEDVARRILPAFDTQTGMPYGTVNLRHGVPKGETTVTCTAGVGTFLIEFGTLSRLTGDPVFEKVAMRALRALWNVRSPIGMVGNHVDVKTGKWTALDFGIGGGIDSYFEYLVKGGIMFNIPELLDNFHEYHAAVKKYIKRDDWYMWANMNKGGITLPMFTSLDAYWPGILSMLGDNDQAMKTLHNFHQVWKQYGFTPEYYNIPKNEAHKGREGYPLRPELIESVMYLYRATKDPFLLDIGVDIIEAIEQSTKTKCGYATVKDVNNHLLENRMESFFLAETTKYLYLLFDPDNFIHNNGSSGTVIQTPNGECVIDAGGYFFTTEAHPIDSAAVYCCSAAKKEDDAILQGMHDNLDLLSLLDILDSTETIIGEKLILKQKKEEKSQKLKGETGTNDEFEKLVENNENLDEKKNIEKEKTKDVKDENIYMKNENEKKENVEERNIKEENVSKNNNNMDVKKDNLDNKEESLDSVTSDNISKTNSSIKVNIDLKNSELTTSEKLESKHSQSESTDNQSKNSNTAIKELTILPKQVKQTSQTNLNSLVQLLSLLSGKEITADKKDAEWVPDVNHLYQVMQMYSNVYKVKPELMMCKAQPFHMRWSVNGEMFEEE
;
A
#
# COMPACT_ATOMS: atom_id res chain seq x y z
N MET A 1 32.05 -57.83 -48.73
CA MET A 1 31.78 -57.75 -47.27
C MET A 1 31.10 -56.41 -47.03
N ALA A 2 29.91 -56.36 -46.42
CA ALA A 2 29.06 -55.15 -46.45
C ALA A 2 28.40 -54.82 -45.08
N ALA A 3 29.24 -54.59 -44.06
CA ALA A 3 28.85 -53.97 -42.79
C ALA A 3 30.11 -53.39 -42.13
N PRO A 4 30.20 -52.04 -42.02
CA PRO A 4 30.07 -51.49 -40.66
C PRO A 4 29.18 -50.23 -40.56
N VAL A 5 28.88 -49.56 -41.68
CA VAL A 5 28.32 -48.19 -41.72
C VAL A 5 27.03 -48.03 -40.90
N LYS A 6 26.10 -48.99 -40.95
CA LYS A 6 24.82 -48.89 -40.21
C LYS A 6 24.98 -48.79 -38.68
N ARG A 7 26.07 -49.29 -38.08
CA ARG A 7 26.28 -49.18 -36.63
C ARG A 7 26.67 -47.77 -36.20
N GLN A 8 27.41 -47.03 -37.03
CA GLN A 8 27.78 -45.65 -36.71
C GLN A 8 26.57 -44.70 -36.76
N TYR A 9 25.70 -44.82 -37.77
CA TYR A 9 24.49 -44.01 -37.83
C TYR A 9 23.54 -44.26 -36.65
N VAL A 10 23.35 -45.52 -36.23
CA VAL A 10 22.53 -45.83 -35.04
C VAL A 10 23.17 -45.27 -33.76
N ALA A 11 24.49 -45.37 -33.60
CA ALA A 11 25.19 -44.78 -32.45
C ALA A 11 25.09 -43.24 -32.42
N VAL A 12 25.25 -42.56 -33.57
CA VAL A 12 25.10 -41.11 -33.68
C VAL A 12 23.67 -40.68 -33.39
N ILE A 13 22.65 -41.42 -33.87
CA ILE A 13 21.24 -41.13 -33.56
C ILE A 13 20.95 -41.33 -32.07
N ILE A 14 21.45 -42.39 -31.44
CA ILE A 14 21.29 -42.60 -29.98
C ILE A 14 21.97 -41.49 -29.19
N VAL A 15 23.17 -41.04 -29.58
CA VAL A 15 23.84 -39.89 -28.95
C VAL A 15 23.07 -38.59 -29.17
N PHE A 16 22.51 -38.35 -30.35
CA PHE A 16 21.67 -37.17 -30.61
C PHE A 16 20.35 -37.19 -29.83
N VAL A 17 19.70 -38.35 -29.69
CA VAL A 17 18.48 -38.52 -28.88
C VAL A 17 18.80 -38.34 -27.40
N ALA A 18 19.87 -38.95 -26.88
CA ALA A 18 20.30 -38.76 -25.50
C ALA A 18 20.70 -37.29 -25.22
N LEU A 19 21.32 -36.60 -26.17
CA LEU A 19 21.60 -35.17 -26.07
C LEU A 19 20.32 -34.32 -26.15
N PHE A 20 19.28 -34.74 -26.89
CA PHE A 20 17.98 -34.08 -26.91
C PHE A 20 17.19 -34.30 -25.61
N GLU A 21 17.27 -35.48 -25.01
CA GLU A 21 16.67 -35.77 -23.70
C GLU A 21 17.41 -35.03 -22.58
N LEU A 22 18.75 -34.96 -22.62
CA LEU A 22 19.56 -34.16 -21.69
C LEU A 22 19.33 -32.64 -21.87
N ALA A 23 19.20 -32.14 -23.11
CA ALA A 23 18.81 -30.75 -23.34
C ALA A 23 17.37 -30.47 -22.88
N GLY A 24 16.45 -31.41 -23.09
CA GLY A 24 15.08 -31.36 -22.60
C GLY A 24 15.00 -31.30 -21.06
N SER A 25 15.93 -31.94 -20.35
CA SER A 25 16.00 -31.90 -18.88
C SER A 25 16.49 -30.57 -18.28
N HIS A 26 16.88 -29.59 -19.12
CA HIS A 26 17.29 -28.25 -18.68
C HIS A 26 16.40 -27.11 -19.22
N LEU A 27 15.33 -27.39 -19.96
CA LEU A 27 14.26 -26.41 -20.15
C LEU A 27 13.36 -26.44 -18.90
N GLY A 28 13.19 -25.29 -18.26
CA GLY A 28 12.29 -25.13 -17.12
C GLY A 28 10.86 -25.56 -17.46
N LYS A 29 10.13 -26.07 -16.45
CA LYS A 29 8.81 -26.66 -16.64
C LYS A 29 7.82 -25.62 -17.18
N ALA A 30 7.37 -25.82 -18.42
CA ALA A 30 6.37 -24.94 -19.02
C ALA A 30 5.00 -25.15 -18.35
N TYR A 31 4.47 -24.09 -17.74
CA TYR A 31 3.14 -24.08 -17.13
C TYR A 31 2.08 -23.74 -18.17
N SER A 32 1.08 -24.62 -18.33
CA SER A 32 -0.11 -24.30 -19.13
C SER A 32 -1.06 -23.36 -18.37
N LYS A 33 -2.02 -22.74 -19.07
CA LYS A 33 -3.10 -21.99 -18.41
C LYS A 33 -3.91 -22.89 -17.46
N ASP A 34 -4.09 -24.17 -17.81
CA ASP A 34 -4.80 -25.13 -16.98
C ASP A 34 -4.02 -25.50 -15.71
N ASP A 35 -2.68 -25.56 -15.77
CA ASP A 35 -1.84 -25.72 -14.58
C ASP A 35 -1.93 -24.50 -13.66
N ILE A 36 -1.86 -23.28 -14.22
CA ILE A 36 -1.99 -22.04 -13.46
C ILE A 36 -3.34 -21.97 -12.75
N LEU A 37 -4.45 -22.21 -13.47
CA LEU A 37 -5.80 -22.26 -12.90
C LEU A 37 -5.97 -23.37 -11.86
N LYS A 38 -5.33 -24.53 -12.05
CA LYS A 38 -5.31 -25.65 -11.10
C LYS A 38 -4.59 -25.27 -9.79
N TYR A 39 -3.48 -24.54 -9.82
CA TYR A 39 -2.78 -24.10 -8.61
C TYR A 39 -3.50 -22.93 -7.93
N ARG A 40 -4.01 -21.94 -8.67
CA ARG A 40 -4.94 -20.92 -8.14
C ARG A 40 -6.11 -21.57 -7.39
N GLY A 41 -6.77 -22.53 -8.02
CA GLY A 41 -7.87 -23.31 -7.45
C GLY A 41 -7.47 -24.35 -6.39
N LYS A 42 -6.17 -24.50 -6.07
CA LYS A 42 -5.69 -25.11 -4.82
C LYS A 42 -5.62 -24.06 -3.72
N VAL A 43 -4.98 -22.91 -3.98
CA VAL A 43 -4.79 -21.83 -3.00
C VAL A 43 -6.12 -21.28 -2.50
N GLU A 44 -7.10 -21.11 -3.38
CA GLU A 44 -8.48 -20.73 -3.03
C GLU A 44 -9.09 -21.69 -1.99
N LYS A 45 -8.86 -23.00 -2.15
CA LYS A 45 -9.32 -24.02 -1.20
C LYS A 45 -8.47 -24.07 0.07
N MET A 46 -7.21 -23.65 0.02
CA MET A 46 -6.37 -23.47 1.20
C MET A 46 -6.90 -22.32 2.06
N PHE A 47 -7.13 -21.16 1.44
CA PHE A 47 -7.75 -20.01 2.09
C PHE A 47 -9.10 -20.38 2.71
N HIS A 48 -10.02 -20.97 1.95
CA HIS A 48 -11.35 -21.35 2.49
C HIS A 48 -11.27 -22.38 3.63
N HIS A 49 -10.41 -23.40 3.55
CA HIS A 49 -10.24 -24.38 4.64
C HIS A 49 -9.75 -23.73 5.94
N ALA A 50 -8.89 -22.72 5.85
CA ALA A 50 -8.41 -21.94 6.99
C ALA A 50 -9.43 -20.91 7.49
N TYR A 51 -10.04 -20.15 6.57
CA TYR A 51 -10.98 -19.06 6.87
C TYR A 51 -12.32 -19.59 7.42
N ASP A 52 -12.95 -20.55 6.73
CA ASP A 52 -14.19 -21.19 7.20
C ASP A 52 -13.93 -21.92 8.54
N GLY A 53 -12.71 -22.42 8.73
CA GLY A 53 -12.20 -22.96 9.99
C GLY A 53 -12.16 -21.93 11.11
N TYR A 54 -11.50 -20.79 10.88
CA TYR A 54 -11.46 -19.66 11.81
C TYR A 54 -12.86 -19.17 12.18
N ILE A 55 -13.72 -18.89 11.20
CA ILE A 55 -15.10 -18.40 11.41
C ILE A 55 -15.94 -19.38 12.25
N LYS A 56 -15.68 -20.69 12.14
CA LYS A 56 -16.44 -21.74 12.83
C LYS A 56 -15.92 -22.12 14.21
N TYR A 57 -14.61 -21.99 14.44
CA TYR A 57 -13.93 -22.53 15.62
C TYR A 57 -13.22 -21.48 16.48
N ALA A 58 -12.89 -20.31 15.94
CA ALA A 58 -12.08 -19.30 16.62
C ALA A 58 -12.71 -17.91 16.69
N TYR A 59 -13.50 -17.45 15.72
CA TYR A 59 -14.23 -16.18 15.83
C TYR A 59 -15.11 -16.16 17.11
N PRO A 60 -15.05 -15.11 17.96
CA PRO A 60 -14.46 -13.78 17.74
C PRO A 60 -13.03 -13.58 18.26
N TYR A 61 -12.34 -14.63 18.72
CA TYR A 61 -10.94 -14.52 19.16
C TYR A 61 -10.00 -14.09 18.01
N ASP A 62 -8.82 -13.58 18.34
CA ASP A 62 -7.85 -13.09 17.34
C ASP A 62 -7.41 -14.16 16.33
N GLU A 63 -7.09 -15.37 16.79
CA GLU A 63 -6.43 -16.42 15.99
C GLU A 63 -6.94 -17.84 16.28
N LEU A 64 -6.80 -18.73 15.29
CA LEU A 64 -7.19 -20.14 15.39
C LEU A 64 -6.07 -21.02 15.96
N ARG A 65 -6.45 -21.98 16.82
CA ARG A 65 -5.61 -23.10 17.26
C ARG A 65 -6.04 -24.39 16.54
N PRO A 66 -5.38 -24.74 15.42
CA PRO A 66 -5.93 -25.62 14.39
C PRO A 66 -5.86 -27.12 14.71
N LEU A 67 -5.10 -27.53 15.74
CA LEU A 67 -5.04 -28.93 16.19
C LEU A 67 -6.15 -29.24 17.21
N THR A 68 -6.53 -28.25 18.04
CA THR A 68 -7.64 -28.36 19.00
C THR A 68 -8.99 -27.88 18.47
N CYS A 69 -9.00 -27.08 17.39
CA CYS A 69 -10.20 -26.48 16.80
C CYS A 69 -10.95 -25.54 17.76
N ASP A 70 -10.21 -24.62 18.38
CA ASP A 70 -10.69 -23.53 19.23
C ASP A 70 -9.86 -22.25 18.98
N GLY A 71 -10.29 -21.10 19.52
CA GLY A 71 -9.60 -19.81 19.35
C GLY A 71 -8.62 -19.44 20.47
N HIS A 72 -7.81 -18.41 20.25
CA HIS A 72 -7.13 -17.64 21.29
C HIS A 72 -6.93 -16.19 20.86
N ASP A 73 -6.76 -15.31 21.86
CA ASP A 73 -6.35 -13.93 21.65
C ASP A 73 -4.84 -13.78 21.75
N THR A 74 -4.29 -12.87 20.95
CA THR A 74 -2.84 -12.73 20.74
C THR A 74 -2.41 -11.27 20.85
N TRP A 75 -3.16 -10.34 20.24
CA TRP A 75 -2.74 -8.94 20.10
C TRP A 75 -3.75 -7.90 20.56
N GLY A 76 -5.03 -8.24 20.73
CA GLY A 76 -5.97 -7.30 21.35
C GLY A 76 -7.43 -7.75 21.52
N SER A 77 -7.76 -9.03 21.33
CA SER A 77 -9.15 -9.54 21.44
C SER A 77 -10.14 -8.82 20.51
N TYR A 78 -9.67 -8.35 19.35
CA TYR A 78 -10.41 -7.53 18.39
C TYR A 78 -10.74 -8.29 17.09
N SER A 79 -10.83 -9.63 17.17
CA SER A 79 -11.05 -10.53 16.04
C SER A 79 -10.02 -10.35 14.92
N LEU A 80 -8.73 -10.24 15.28
CA LEU A 80 -7.61 -9.96 14.36
C LEU A 80 -7.75 -10.59 12.97
N THR A 81 -7.81 -11.93 12.89
CA THR A 81 -7.88 -12.68 11.62
C THR A 81 -9.08 -12.30 10.74
N LEU A 82 -10.17 -11.78 11.32
CA LEU A 82 -11.36 -11.32 10.58
C LEU A 82 -11.09 -10.02 9.80
N ILE A 83 -10.31 -9.10 10.37
CA ILE A 83 -9.90 -7.84 9.72
C ILE A 83 -8.78 -8.13 8.73
N ASP A 84 -7.80 -8.93 9.17
CA ASP A 84 -6.57 -9.23 8.44
C ASP A 84 -6.85 -9.97 7.11
N ALA A 85 -7.79 -10.93 7.11
CA ALA A 85 -8.18 -11.68 5.91
C ALA A 85 -9.20 -10.95 5.01
N LEU A 86 -9.65 -9.74 5.37
CA LEU A 86 -10.80 -9.09 4.74
C LEU A 86 -10.52 -8.69 3.28
N ASP A 87 -9.35 -8.13 2.99
CA ASP A 87 -8.95 -7.79 1.63
C ASP A 87 -8.68 -9.04 0.76
N THR A 88 -8.18 -10.13 1.32
CA THR A 88 -7.99 -11.42 0.62
C THR A 88 -9.31 -11.95 0.06
N LEU A 89 -10.42 -11.81 0.80
CA LEU A 89 -11.76 -12.14 0.30
C LEU A 89 -12.11 -11.35 -0.97
N ALA A 90 -11.72 -10.08 -1.07
CA ALA A 90 -11.94 -9.26 -2.27
C ALA A 90 -10.97 -9.62 -3.41
N ILE A 91 -9.70 -9.91 -3.11
CA ILE A 91 -8.69 -10.32 -4.12
C ILE A 91 -9.06 -11.65 -4.77
N MET A 92 -9.59 -12.59 -3.99
CA MET A 92 -10.09 -13.89 -4.47
C MET A 92 -11.53 -13.83 -5.04
N GLY A 93 -12.20 -12.68 -5.01
CA GLY A 93 -13.51 -12.47 -5.61
C GLY A 93 -14.72 -12.91 -4.76
N ASN A 94 -14.53 -13.29 -3.50
CA ASN A 94 -15.60 -13.63 -2.56
C ASN A 94 -16.27 -12.37 -1.97
N TYR A 95 -16.86 -11.57 -2.85
CA TYR A 95 -17.46 -10.28 -2.51
C TYR A 95 -18.65 -10.40 -1.55
N THR A 96 -19.41 -11.50 -1.60
CA THR A 96 -20.55 -11.73 -0.69
C THR A 96 -20.09 -11.83 0.77
N GLU A 97 -19.00 -12.56 1.02
CA GLU A 97 -18.45 -12.69 2.37
C GLU A 97 -17.72 -11.43 2.80
N PHE A 98 -16.99 -10.76 1.88
CA PHE A 98 -16.44 -9.42 2.13
C PHE A 98 -17.54 -8.46 2.62
N GLN A 99 -18.67 -8.38 1.92
CA GLN A 99 -19.80 -7.53 2.30
C GLN A 99 -20.37 -7.89 3.67
N ARG A 100 -20.42 -9.19 4.02
CA ARG A 100 -20.87 -9.66 5.33
C ARG A 100 -19.90 -9.21 6.44
N VAL A 101 -18.60 -9.41 6.22
CA VAL A 101 -17.56 -9.13 7.22
C VAL A 101 -17.31 -7.63 7.38
N ALA A 102 -17.24 -6.86 6.29
CA ALA A 102 -17.10 -5.41 6.36
C ALA A 102 -18.26 -4.76 7.15
N LYS A 103 -19.49 -5.26 6.97
CA LYS A 103 -20.66 -4.85 7.76
C LYS A 103 -20.63 -5.36 9.21
N LEU A 104 -19.96 -6.48 9.49
CA LEU A 104 -19.78 -6.99 10.85
C LEU A 104 -18.79 -6.12 11.62
N VAL A 105 -17.60 -5.90 11.04
CA VAL A 105 -16.54 -5.01 11.53
C VAL A 105 -17.10 -3.60 11.78
N SER A 106 -17.75 -3.00 10.77
CA SER A 106 -18.22 -1.61 10.85
C SER A 106 -19.33 -1.34 11.87
N ASN A 107 -20.01 -2.38 12.38
CA ASN A 107 -21.14 -2.24 13.31
C ASN A 107 -20.88 -2.81 14.71
N MET A 108 -19.88 -3.68 14.89
CA MET A 108 -19.61 -4.34 16.18
C MET A 108 -18.27 -3.99 16.82
N ILE A 109 -17.27 -3.55 16.06
CA ILE A 109 -15.93 -3.28 16.60
C ILE A 109 -15.83 -1.86 17.14
N ASN A 110 -15.27 -1.75 18.34
CA ASN A 110 -15.01 -0.50 19.06
C ASN A 110 -13.64 -0.63 19.74
N PHE A 111 -12.70 0.26 19.42
CA PHE A 111 -11.36 0.23 19.99
C PHE A 111 -11.25 0.98 21.33
N ASP A 112 -12.33 1.53 21.87
CA ASP A 112 -12.40 1.97 23.28
C ASP A 112 -12.47 0.77 24.23
N ILE A 113 -11.35 0.05 24.34
CA ILE A 113 -11.14 -1.10 25.20
C ILE A 113 -9.90 -0.90 26.08
N ASP A 114 -10.00 -1.31 27.35
CA ASP A 114 -8.88 -1.26 28.30
C ASP A 114 -8.01 -2.50 28.13
N ILE A 115 -7.19 -2.48 27.08
CA ILE A 115 -6.20 -3.52 26.77
C ILE A 115 -4.92 -2.87 26.28
N ASN A 116 -3.78 -3.49 26.63
CA ASN A 116 -2.48 -3.11 26.11
C ASN A 116 -2.25 -3.85 24.78
N ALA A 117 -2.05 -3.12 23.70
CA ALA A 117 -1.81 -3.63 22.36
C ALA A 117 -0.41 -3.24 21.85
N SER A 118 0.15 -4.06 20.95
CA SER A 118 1.41 -3.75 20.26
C SER A 118 1.15 -2.66 19.21
N VAL A 119 1.89 -1.56 19.28
CA VAL A 119 1.74 -0.38 18.39
C VAL A 119 2.05 -0.75 16.94
N PHE A 120 3.06 -1.61 16.74
CA PHE A 120 3.45 -2.14 15.43
C PHE A 120 2.40 -3.09 14.84
N GLU A 121 2.00 -4.14 15.58
CA GLU A 121 1.03 -5.14 15.09
C GLU A 121 -0.36 -4.54 14.85
N THR A 122 -0.79 -3.59 15.71
CA THR A 122 -2.06 -2.87 15.53
C THR A 122 -2.01 -1.97 14.28
N ASN A 123 -0.85 -1.38 13.96
CA ASN A 123 -0.69 -0.61 12.75
C ASN A 123 -0.79 -1.50 11.50
N ILE A 124 0.10 -2.48 11.37
CA ILE A 124 0.25 -3.22 10.12
C ILE A 124 -0.98 -4.09 9.82
N ARG A 125 -1.55 -4.79 10.82
CA ARG A 125 -2.71 -5.69 10.65
C ARG A 125 -4.05 -4.96 10.70
N ILE A 126 -4.29 -4.17 11.75
CA ILE A 126 -5.61 -3.57 11.97
C ILE A 126 -5.79 -2.29 11.16
N LEU A 127 -4.84 -1.35 11.22
CA LEU A 127 -4.95 -0.11 10.44
C LEU A 127 -4.78 -0.40 8.94
N GLY A 128 -3.79 -1.23 8.56
CA GLY A 128 -3.59 -1.69 7.18
C GLY A 128 -4.83 -2.39 6.60
N GLY A 129 -5.35 -3.42 7.28
CA GLY A 129 -6.52 -4.19 6.83
C GLY A 129 -7.79 -3.34 6.71
N LEU A 130 -8.05 -2.44 7.67
CA LEU A 130 -9.19 -1.50 7.60
C LEU A 130 -9.07 -0.52 6.41
N LEU A 131 -7.86 0.00 6.14
CA LEU A 131 -7.61 0.93 5.03
C LEU A 131 -7.72 0.22 3.67
N SER A 132 -7.14 -0.96 3.51
CA SER A 132 -7.27 -1.71 2.24
C SER A 132 -8.72 -2.14 1.97
N ALA A 133 -9.40 -2.71 2.97
CA ALA A 133 -10.81 -3.05 2.84
C ALA A 133 -11.67 -1.83 2.46
N HIS A 134 -11.46 -0.68 3.10
CA HIS A 134 -12.14 0.58 2.75
C HIS A 134 -11.95 0.98 1.28
N LEU A 135 -10.74 0.83 0.73
CA LEU A 135 -10.45 1.13 -0.68
C LEU A 135 -11.03 0.09 -1.66
N LEU A 136 -11.23 -1.16 -1.22
CA LEU A 136 -11.82 -2.22 -2.05
C LEU A 136 -13.36 -2.21 -2.08
N TYR A 137 -14.03 -1.40 -1.23
CA TYR A 137 -15.51 -1.30 -1.14
C TYR A 137 -16.23 -1.20 -2.50
N LYS A 138 -15.78 -0.28 -3.36
CA LYS A 138 -16.41 -0.05 -4.68
C LYS A 138 -16.36 -1.31 -5.55
N LYS A 139 -15.24 -2.01 -5.52
CA LYS A 139 -14.97 -3.23 -6.30
C LYS A 139 -15.78 -4.43 -5.80
N THR A 140 -16.03 -4.52 -4.50
CA THR A 140 -16.86 -5.59 -3.92
C THR A 140 -18.37 -5.31 -4.00
N GLY A 141 -18.78 -4.18 -4.58
CA GLY A 141 -20.18 -3.78 -4.69
C GLY A 141 -20.81 -3.39 -3.35
N MET A 142 -20.01 -2.97 -2.37
CA MET A 142 -20.52 -2.33 -1.15
C MET A 142 -21.23 -1.01 -1.48
N GLU A 143 -22.23 -0.66 -0.67
CA GLU A 143 -22.84 0.66 -0.69
C GLU A 143 -21.82 1.71 -0.23
N LEU A 144 -21.64 2.76 -1.03
CA LEU A 144 -20.63 3.80 -0.79
C LEU A 144 -21.26 5.01 -0.12
N GLU A 145 -20.67 5.47 0.98
CA GLU A 145 -21.06 6.73 1.60
C GLU A 145 -20.67 7.93 0.71
N PRO A 146 -21.47 9.02 0.68
CA PRO A 146 -21.14 10.23 -0.06
C PRO A 146 -19.79 10.81 0.39
N GLY A 147 -18.83 10.89 -0.54
CA GLY A 147 -17.47 11.38 -0.30
C GLY A 147 -16.37 10.30 -0.40
N TRP A 148 -16.74 9.02 -0.51
CA TRP A 148 -15.79 7.92 -0.76
C TRP A 148 -14.88 8.19 -1.98
N PRO A 149 -13.57 7.88 -1.93
CA PRO A 149 -12.84 7.18 -0.86
C PRO A 149 -12.42 8.06 0.32
N CYS A 150 -12.72 9.36 0.32
CA CYS A 150 -12.31 10.29 1.38
C CYS A 150 -13.24 10.27 2.62
N SER A 151 -14.25 9.40 2.60
CA SER A 151 -15.15 9.12 3.72
C SER A 151 -15.65 7.68 3.65
N GLY A 152 -15.84 7.04 4.79
CA GLY A 152 -16.46 5.72 4.89
C GLY A 152 -16.42 5.16 6.32
N PRO A 153 -17.14 4.07 6.60
CA PRO A 153 -17.25 3.53 7.96
C PRO A 153 -15.94 2.87 8.43
N LEU A 154 -15.25 2.12 7.56
CA LEU A 154 -13.95 1.53 7.91
C LEU A 154 -12.85 2.61 8.01
N LEU A 155 -12.88 3.67 7.19
CA LEU A 155 -11.97 4.81 7.34
C LEU A 155 -12.11 5.50 8.70
N ARG A 156 -13.34 5.60 9.26
CA ARG A 156 -13.55 6.14 10.61
C ARG A 156 -13.05 5.20 11.72
N LEU A 157 -13.15 3.88 11.55
CA LEU A 157 -12.55 2.91 12.47
C LEU A 157 -11.01 2.93 12.40
N ALA A 158 -10.45 3.06 11.19
CA ALA A 158 -9.03 3.28 10.95
C ALA A 158 -8.55 4.56 11.65
N GLU A 159 -9.30 5.66 11.55
CA GLU A 159 -9.00 6.91 12.26
C GLU A 159 -9.04 6.74 13.79
N ASP A 160 -10.05 6.07 14.34
CA ASP A 160 -10.19 5.82 15.78
C ASP A 160 -9.01 5.00 16.35
N VAL A 161 -8.67 3.86 15.72
CA VAL A 161 -7.53 3.04 16.18
C VAL A 161 -6.20 3.78 16.02
N ALA A 162 -6.00 4.52 14.92
CA ALA A 162 -4.79 5.32 14.72
C ALA A 162 -4.64 6.41 15.81
N ARG A 163 -5.74 7.10 16.15
CA ARG A 163 -5.73 8.12 17.23
C ARG A 163 -5.46 7.53 18.61
N ARG A 164 -5.79 6.26 18.85
CA ARG A 164 -5.47 5.54 20.11
C ARG A 164 -4.01 5.13 20.22
N ILE A 165 -3.32 4.89 19.11
CA ILE A 165 -1.89 4.55 19.10
C ILE A 165 -0.97 5.77 18.96
N LEU A 166 -1.46 6.93 18.50
CA LEU A 166 -0.71 8.20 18.48
C LEU A 166 0.04 8.56 19.79
N PRO A 167 -0.48 8.34 21.01
CA PRO A 167 0.24 8.61 22.26
C PRO A 167 1.57 7.87 22.39
N ALA A 168 1.78 6.76 21.69
CA ALA A 168 3.07 6.08 21.66
C ALA A 168 4.19 6.96 21.08
N PHE A 169 3.87 7.87 20.15
CA PHE A 169 4.82 8.76 19.49
C PHE A 169 5.18 10.02 20.32
N ASP A 170 4.59 10.19 21.52
CA ASP A 170 4.94 11.29 22.44
C ASP A 170 6.25 10.99 23.19
N THR A 171 7.34 11.02 22.44
CA THR A 171 8.71 10.87 22.92
C THR A 171 9.58 12.05 22.45
N GLN A 172 10.71 12.25 23.12
CA GLN A 172 11.65 13.33 22.78
C GLN A 172 12.18 13.21 21.34
N THR A 173 12.42 11.97 20.87
CA THR A 173 12.83 11.71 19.48
C THR A 173 11.64 11.77 18.52
N GLY A 174 10.49 11.23 18.92
CA GLY A 174 9.33 10.95 18.06
C GLY A 174 9.26 9.50 17.57
N MET A 175 10.19 8.64 17.99
CA MET A 175 10.09 7.20 17.82
C MET A 175 9.07 6.64 18.84
N PRO A 176 8.16 5.73 18.45
CA PRO A 176 7.08 5.27 19.32
C PRO A 176 7.53 4.22 20.34
N TYR A 177 6.87 4.20 21.51
CA TYR A 177 6.91 3.03 22.42
C TYR A 177 6.35 1.78 21.73
N GLY A 178 6.78 0.58 22.17
CA GLY A 178 6.29 -0.69 21.62
C GLY A 178 4.83 -0.99 21.98
N THR A 179 4.39 -0.62 23.19
CA THR A 179 3.04 -0.92 23.70
C THR A 179 2.24 0.34 24.02
N VAL A 180 0.93 0.29 23.77
CA VAL A 180 -0.03 1.34 24.15
C VAL A 180 -1.32 0.71 24.67
N ASN A 181 -1.98 1.33 25.65
CA ASN A 181 -3.33 0.95 26.06
C ASN A 181 -4.36 1.71 25.21
N LEU A 182 -5.28 0.99 24.55
CA LEU A 182 -6.21 1.58 23.57
C LEU A 182 -7.25 2.55 24.17
N ARG A 183 -7.38 2.60 25.51
CA ARG A 183 -8.16 3.60 26.24
C ARG A 183 -7.31 4.62 27.01
N HIS A 184 -6.15 4.21 27.51
CA HIS A 184 -5.37 4.98 28.50
C HIS A 184 -4.01 5.50 28.01
N GLY A 185 -3.62 5.24 26.76
CA GLY A 185 -2.33 5.65 26.22
C GLY A 185 -1.17 4.81 26.74
N VAL A 186 0.06 5.34 26.73
CA VAL A 186 1.27 4.57 27.08
C VAL A 186 1.22 4.10 28.55
N PRO A 187 1.37 2.79 28.83
CA PRO A 187 1.34 2.26 30.20
C PRO A 187 2.44 2.85 31.11
N LYS A 188 2.13 3.00 32.40
CA LYS A 188 3.09 3.46 33.40
C LYS A 188 4.18 2.41 33.62
N GLY A 189 5.42 2.75 33.28
CA GLY A 189 6.57 1.84 33.36
C GLY A 189 6.85 1.08 32.07
N GLU A 190 6.18 1.43 30.95
CA GLU A 190 6.45 0.86 29.63
C GLU A 190 7.93 0.99 29.23
N THR A 191 8.46 -0.05 28.59
CA THR A 191 9.84 -0.10 28.12
C THR A 191 10.13 1.00 27.12
N THR A 192 11.24 1.71 27.31
CA THR A 192 11.74 2.68 26.33
C THR A 192 12.47 2.01 25.17
N VAL A 193 12.67 0.70 25.21
CA VAL A 193 13.38 -0.07 24.19
C VAL A 193 12.40 -0.77 23.26
N THR A 194 12.54 -0.52 21.97
CA THR A 194 11.76 -1.14 20.87
C THR A 194 12.70 -1.55 19.73
N CYS A 195 12.22 -2.31 18.74
CA CYS A 195 12.98 -2.67 17.54
C CYS A 195 12.91 -1.60 16.44
N THR A 196 13.82 -1.64 15.47
CA THR A 196 13.88 -0.65 14.37
C THR A 196 12.64 -0.69 13.47
N ALA A 197 12.14 -1.88 13.15
CA ALA A 197 10.86 -2.08 12.46
C ALA A 197 9.69 -1.44 13.23
N GLY A 198 9.63 -1.68 14.55
CA GLY A 198 8.68 -1.06 15.48
C GLY A 198 8.78 0.46 15.64
N VAL A 199 9.66 1.13 14.89
CA VAL A 199 9.76 2.59 14.76
C VAL A 199 9.51 3.04 13.32
N GLY A 200 9.99 2.30 12.32
CA GLY A 200 9.91 2.69 10.92
C GLY A 200 8.58 2.39 10.22
N THR A 201 7.91 1.31 10.63
CA THR A 201 6.85 0.66 9.83
C THR A 201 5.46 1.22 10.12
N PHE A 202 5.29 2.51 9.80
CA PHE A 202 4.02 3.25 9.95
C PHE A 202 3.64 4.10 8.73
N LEU A 203 4.59 4.43 7.86
CA LEU A 203 4.38 5.46 6.84
C LEU A 203 3.27 5.11 5.84
N ILE A 204 3.14 3.84 5.42
CA ILE A 204 2.13 3.44 4.43
C ILE A 204 0.72 3.64 4.97
N GLU A 205 0.45 3.20 6.19
CA GLU A 205 -0.87 3.33 6.82
C GLU A 205 -1.14 4.76 7.24
N PHE A 206 -0.18 5.42 7.90
CA PHE A 206 -0.35 6.78 8.44
C PHE A 206 -0.39 7.83 7.32
N GLY A 207 0.40 7.67 6.25
CA GLY A 207 0.34 8.51 5.05
C GLY A 207 -0.98 8.32 4.30
N THR A 208 -1.43 7.08 4.13
CA THR A 208 -2.73 6.75 3.55
C THR A 208 -3.87 7.39 4.35
N LEU A 209 -3.92 7.18 5.67
CA LEU A 209 -4.94 7.74 6.54
C LEU A 209 -4.94 9.28 6.49
N SER A 210 -3.76 9.92 6.51
CA SER A 210 -3.64 11.39 6.45
C SER A 210 -4.16 11.95 5.13
N ARG A 211 -3.87 11.29 4.01
CA ARG A 211 -4.28 11.71 2.66
C ARG A 211 -5.75 11.40 2.37
N LEU A 212 -6.33 10.36 2.98
CA LEU A 212 -7.76 10.05 2.88
C LEU A 212 -8.64 10.94 3.78
N THR A 213 -8.21 11.23 5.02
CA THR A 213 -8.97 12.04 6.00
C THR A 213 -8.71 13.55 5.89
N GLY A 214 -7.54 13.94 5.41
CA GLY A 214 -7.05 15.32 5.42
C GLY A 214 -6.38 15.75 6.74
N ASP A 215 -6.29 14.90 7.77
CA ASP A 215 -5.55 15.19 9.01
C ASP A 215 -4.06 14.83 8.83
N PRO A 216 -3.14 15.80 8.76
CA PRO A 216 -1.73 15.54 8.49
C PRO A 216 -0.95 15.02 9.71
N VAL A 217 -1.59 14.78 10.87
CA VAL A 217 -0.88 14.36 12.09
C VAL A 217 -0.16 13.03 11.92
N PHE A 218 -0.78 12.05 11.25
CA PHE A 218 -0.26 10.69 11.17
C PHE A 218 1.00 10.64 10.27
N GLU A 219 0.93 11.16 9.04
CA GLU A 219 2.07 11.20 8.10
C GLU A 219 3.25 11.97 8.72
N LYS A 220 2.98 13.03 9.49
CA LYS A 220 4.00 13.81 10.20
C LYS A 220 4.69 13.04 11.32
N VAL A 221 3.99 12.24 12.13
CA VAL A 221 4.66 11.44 13.18
C VAL A 221 5.43 10.25 12.60
N ALA A 222 4.91 9.58 11.57
CA ALA A 222 5.63 8.52 10.86
C ALA A 222 6.93 9.05 10.20
N MET A 223 6.86 10.18 9.49
CA MET A 223 8.05 10.83 8.91
C MET A 223 9.02 11.35 9.98
N ARG A 224 8.55 11.76 11.18
CA ARG A 224 9.42 12.10 12.31
C ARG A 224 10.16 10.88 12.84
N ALA A 225 9.49 9.73 12.97
CA ALA A 225 10.10 8.48 13.43
C ALA A 225 11.16 7.96 12.44
N LEU A 226 10.87 7.94 11.13
CA LEU A 226 11.82 7.57 10.08
C LEU A 226 13.08 8.46 10.08
N ARG A 227 12.90 9.79 10.20
CA ARG A 227 14.01 10.75 10.30
C ARG A 227 14.78 10.63 11.62
N ALA A 228 14.14 10.22 12.71
CA ALA A 228 14.82 9.96 13.97
C ALA A 228 15.79 8.76 13.84
N LEU A 229 15.37 7.64 13.24
CA LEU A 229 16.23 6.49 12.93
C LEU A 229 17.42 6.89 12.05
N TRP A 230 17.16 7.66 10.99
CA TRP A 230 18.18 8.14 10.05
C TRP A 230 19.28 8.98 10.71
N ASN A 231 18.91 9.79 11.71
CA ASN A 231 19.83 10.68 12.42
C ASN A 231 20.67 9.98 13.50
N VAL A 232 20.29 8.78 13.96
CA VAL A 232 21.03 8.02 14.99
C VAL A 232 21.89 6.88 14.43
N ARG A 233 22.09 6.82 13.10
CA ARG A 233 22.91 5.80 12.42
C ARG A 233 24.36 5.76 12.95
N SER A 234 24.99 4.59 12.80
CA SER A 234 26.38 4.36 13.16
C SER A 234 27.36 5.13 12.25
N PRO A 235 28.65 5.25 12.62
CA PRO A 235 29.70 5.82 11.77
C PRO A 235 29.96 5.08 10.44
N ILE A 236 29.31 3.93 10.20
CA ILE A 236 29.34 3.20 8.92
C ILE A 236 27.97 3.14 8.23
N GLY A 237 27.03 4.02 8.63
CA GLY A 237 25.73 4.22 7.98
C GLY A 237 24.62 3.25 8.41
N MET A 238 24.81 2.47 9.48
CA MET A 238 23.89 1.37 9.86
C MET A 238 22.97 1.73 11.02
N VAL A 239 21.82 1.07 11.07
CA VAL A 239 20.94 0.97 12.26
C VAL A 239 21.35 -0.23 13.13
N GLY A 240 20.89 -0.27 14.38
CA GLY A 240 20.90 -1.48 15.20
C GLY A 240 19.57 -2.21 15.10
N ASN A 241 19.41 -3.27 15.89
CA ASN A 241 18.17 -4.04 15.93
C ASN A 241 17.16 -3.51 16.98
N HIS A 242 17.64 -2.92 18.09
CA HIS A 242 16.80 -2.30 19.12
C HIS A 242 17.39 -0.96 19.60
N VAL A 243 16.52 0.01 19.87
CA VAL A 243 16.84 1.40 20.24
C VAL A 243 16.02 1.87 21.44
N ASP A 244 16.63 2.70 22.30
CA ASP A 244 15.92 3.47 23.33
C ASP A 244 15.28 4.73 22.72
N VAL A 245 13.95 4.81 22.74
CA VAL A 245 13.16 5.84 22.04
C VAL A 245 13.21 7.23 22.68
N LYS A 246 13.69 7.36 23.91
CA LYS A 246 13.86 8.66 24.57
C LYS A 246 15.22 9.28 24.25
N THR A 247 16.26 8.46 24.18
CA THR A 247 17.66 8.89 24.04
C THR A 247 18.23 8.72 22.64
N GLY A 248 17.60 7.92 21.77
CA GLY A 248 18.16 7.55 20.47
C GLY A 248 19.32 6.55 20.56
N LYS A 249 19.57 5.96 21.73
CA LYS A 249 20.71 5.07 21.95
C LYS A 249 20.36 3.63 21.61
N TRP A 250 21.14 3.03 20.72
CA TRP A 250 21.08 1.60 20.39
C TRP A 250 21.37 0.72 21.61
N THR A 251 20.53 -0.29 21.82
CA THR A 251 20.62 -1.27 22.91
C THR A 251 21.02 -2.65 22.39
N ALA A 252 20.51 -3.05 21.21
CA ALA A 252 21.03 -4.19 20.44
C ALA A 252 21.79 -3.66 19.22
N LEU A 253 23.10 -3.97 19.15
CA LEU A 253 24.04 -3.41 18.17
C LEU A 253 24.24 -4.29 16.92
N ASP A 254 23.45 -5.34 16.78
CA ASP A 254 23.46 -6.22 15.61
C ASP A 254 22.61 -5.62 14.49
N PHE A 255 23.08 -5.81 13.27
CA PHE A 255 22.53 -5.27 12.04
C PHE A 255 22.35 -6.41 11.03
N GLY A 256 21.22 -6.41 10.33
CA GLY A 256 20.86 -7.38 9.30
C GLY A 256 19.72 -6.81 8.44
N ILE A 257 19.16 -7.64 7.56
CA ILE A 257 17.98 -7.28 6.76
C ILE A 257 16.66 -7.83 7.30
N GLY A 258 16.68 -8.82 8.19
CA GLY A 258 15.47 -9.47 8.75
C GLY A 258 15.05 -8.95 10.13
N GLY A 259 14.52 -9.90 10.92
CA GLY A 259 13.71 -9.70 12.14
C GLY A 259 13.98 -8.47 13.00
N GLY A 260 13.09 -7.48 12.92
CA GLY A 260 13.12 -6.24 13.72
C GLY A 260 13.89 -5.09 13.06
N ILE A 261 14.38 -5.27 11.83
CA ILE A 261 14.92 -4.21 10.96
C ILE A 261 14.16 -4.21 9.63
N ASP A 262 13.99 -5.39 9.01
CA ASP A 262 13.09 -5.70 7.88
C ASP A 262 12.24 -4.55 7.30
N SER A 263 11.06 -4.36 7.86
CA SER A 263 10.00 -3.53 7.31
C SER A 263 10.29 -2.02 7.38
N TYR A 264 11.30 -1.59 8.14
CA TYR A 264 11.84 -0.22 8.01
C TYR A 264 12.45 0.00 6.62
N PHE A 265 13.24 -0.95 6.11
CA PHE A 265 13.83 -0.84 4.77
C PHE A 265 12.79 -0.94 3.67
N GLU A 266 11.80 -1.80 3.86
CA GLU A 266 10.62 -1.85 3.00
C GLU A 266 9.91 -0.49 2.94
N TYR A 267 9.66 0.17 4.08
CA TYR A 267 8.85 1.39 4.13
C TYR A 267 9.61 2.62 3.62
N LEU A 268 10.96 2.57 3.62
CA LEU A 268 11.77 3.53 2.86
C LEU A 268 11.53 3.40 1.34
N VAL A 269 11.42 2.17 0.82
CA VAL A 269 11.20 1.92 -0.62
C VAL A 269 9.73 2.04 -1.02
N LYS A 270 8.86 1.16 -0.49
CA LYS A 270 7.42 1.13 -0.82
C LYS A 270 6.78 2.49 -0.50
N GLY A 271 7.05 3.08 0.67
CA GLY A 271 6.55 4.40 1.06
C GLY A 271 7.19 5.57 0.28
N GLY A 272 8.50 5.52 0.02
CA GLY A 272 9.21 6.54 -0.77
C GLY A 272 8.68 6.66 -2.20
N ILE A 273 8.40 5.53 -2.85
CA ILE A 273 7.77 5.50 -4.18
C ILE A 273 6.31 5.93 -4.10
N MET A 274 5.50 5.29 -3.24
CA MET A 274 4.05 5.50 -3.16
C MET A 274 3.66 6.96 -2.89
N PHE A 275 4.40 7.64 -2.02
CA PHE A 275 4.09 9.01 -1.60
C PHE A 275 4.88 10.09 -2.34
N ASN A 276 5.77 9.70 -3.26
CA ASN A 276 6.74 10.55 -3.96
C ASN A 276 7.62 11.34 -2.98
N ILE A 277 8.39 10.63 -2.15
CA ILE A 277 9.30 11.19 -1.14
C ILE A 277 10.74 10.69 -1.43
N PRO A 278 11.50 11.37 -2.32
CA PRO A 278 12.84 10.92 -2.74
C PRO A 278 13.83 10.70 -1.59
N GLU A 279 13.74 11.52 -0.54
CA GLU A 279 14.52 11.40 0.71
C GLU A 279 14.57 9.95 1.24
N LEU A 280 13.48 9.20 1.14
CA LEU A 280 13.41 7.84 1.65
C LEU A 280 14.13 6.82 0.75
N LEU A 281 14.11 7.05 -0.57
CA LEU A 281 14.86 6.24 -1.54
C LEU A 281 16.36 6.53 -1.48
N ASP A 282 16.75 7.81 -1.34
CA ASP A 282 18.14 8.20 -1.10
C ASP A 282 18.67 7.56 0.19
N ASN A 283 17.85 7.59 1.26
CA ASN A 283 18.17 6.91 2.52
C ASN A 283 18.35 5.39 2.32
N PHE A 284 17.44 4.74 1.59
CA PHE A 284 17.57 3.32 1.26
C PHE A 284 18.83 3.03 0.43
N HIS A 285 19.22 3.89 -0.52
CA HIS A 285 20.40 3.69 -1.34
C HIS A 285 21.70 3.71 -0.51
N GLU A 286 21.84 4.61 0.48
CA GLU A 286 22.96 4.56 1.43
C GLU A 286 22.98 3.24 2.22
N TYR A 287 21.84 2.81 2.75
CA TYR A 287 21.72 1.55 3.47
C TYR A 287 22.05 0.34 2.58
N HIS A 288 21.54 0.30 1.35
CA HIS A 288 21.76 -0.78 0.39
C HIS A 288 23.24 -0.89 0.00
N ALA A 289 23.93 0.23 -0.21
CA ALA A 289 25.39 0.24 -0.42
C ALA A 289 26.15 -0.32 0.79
N ALA A 290 25.74 0.04 2.01
CA ALA A 290 26.32 -0.50 3.24
C ALA A 290 26.01 -2.00 3.42
N VAL A 291 24.80 -2.45 3.09
CA VAL A 291 24.36 -3.86 3.10
C VAL A 291 25.23 -4.71 2.16
N LYS A 292 25.36 -4.29 0.90
CA LYS A 292 26.21 -4.94 -0.12
C LYS A 292 27.68 -5.02 0.29
N LYS A 293 28.18 -4.03 1.03
CA LYS A 293 29.56 -3.99 1.53
C LYS A 293 29.80 -4.91 2.74
N TYR A 294 29.00 -4.78 3.79
CA TYR A 294 29.31 -5.35 5.10
C TYR A 294 28.72 -6.74 5.34
N ILE A 295 27.47 -6.99 4.93
CA ILE A 295 26.76 -8.23 5.27
C ILE A 295 26.53 -9.20 4.12
N LYS A 296 26.56 -8.73 2.87
CA LYS A 296 26.35 -9.61 1.70
C LYS A 296 27.57 -10.50 1.42
N ARG A 297 27.39 -11.82 1.43
CA ARG A 297 28.43 -12.82 1.11
C ARG A 297 27.79 -13.98 0.35
N ASP A 298 28.30 -14.31 -0.84
CA ASP A 298 27.85 -15.46 -1.67
C ASP A 298 26.32 -15.53 -1.85
N ASP A 299 25.72 -14.37 -2.12
CA ASP A 299 24.28 -14.13 -2.27
C ASP A 299 23.41 -14.47 -1.04
N TRP A 300 24.04 -14.56 0.13
CA TRP A 300 23.42 -14.47 1.46
C TRP A 300 23.63 -13.09 2.09
N TYR A 301 22.80 -12.77 3.07
CA TYR A 301 22.87 -11.54 3.88
C TYR A 301 22.97 -11.92 5.35
N MET A 302 24.18 -11.84 5.91
CA MET A 302 24.46 -12.26 7.29
C MET A 302 24.20 -11.12 8.28
N TRP A 303 24.26 -11.38 9.59
CA TRP A 303 24.18 -10.32 10.60
C TRP A 303 25.57 -9.84 11.01
N ALA A 304 25.74 -8.54 11.24
CA ALA A 304 27.00 -7.91 11.61
C ALA A 304 26.84 -6.85 12.69
N ASN A 305 27.92 -6.50 13.40
CA ASN A 305 27.88 -5.40 14.37
C ASN A 305 27.80 -4.04 13.66
N MET A 306 26.74 -3.27 13.94
CA MET A 306 26.41 -2.00 13.26
C MET A 306 27.53 -0.95 13.27
N ASN A 307 28.46 -0.99 14.23
CA ASN A 307 29.54 0.00 14.39
C ASN A 307 30.86 -0.44 13.75
N LYS A 308 31.03 -1.75 13.46
CA LYS A 308 32.29 -2.34 13.00
C LYS A 308 32.18 -3.05 11.65
N GLY A 309 30.97 -3.44 11.25
CA GLY A 309 30.72 -4.17 9.99
C GLY A 309 31.29 -5.58 9.95
N GLY A 310 31.74 -6.12 11.09
CA GLY A 310 32.17 -7.51 11.22
C GLY A 310 30.98 -8.41 11.52
N ILE A 311 30.89 -9.55 10.83
CA ILE A 311 29.82 -10.55 10.99
C ILE A 311 29.74 -11.03 12.44
N THR A 312 28.54 -11.02 13.01
CA THR A 312 28.22 -11.52 14.35
C THR A 312 27.48 -12.85 14.31
N LEU A 313 26.51 -13.01 13.40
CA LEU A 313 25.80 -14.28 13.16
C LEU A 313 25.77 -14.58 11.66
N PRO A 314 26.46 -15.64 11.17
CA PRO A 314 26.41 -16.08 9.77
C PRO A 314 25.15 -16.93 9.50
N MET A 315 23.98 -16.42 9.91
CA MET A 315 22.68 -17.07 9.75
C MET A 315 21.88 -16.39 8.65
N PHE A 316 20.99 -17.14 8.01
CA PHE A 316 19.80 -16.66 7.30
C PHE A 316 18.61 -16.75 8.28
N THR A 317 17.67 -15.81 8.22
CA THR A 317 16.38 -15.90 8.91
C THR A 317 15.25 -16.01 7.89
N SER A 318 14.17 -16.72 8.22
CA SER A 318 12.98 -16.83 7.36
C SER A 318 12.47 -15.45 6.90
N LEU A 319 12.49 -14.48 7.81
CA LEU A 319 12.19 -13.06 7.62
C LEU A 319 13.11 -12.34 6.62
N ASP A 320 14.32 -12.80 6.34
CA ASP A 320 15.19 -12.19 5.32
C ASP A 320 14.60 -12.36 3.89
N ALA A 321 13.60 -13.24 3.73
CA ALA A 321 13.11 -13.68 2.42
C ALA A 321 12.27 -12.66 1.64
N TYR A 322 11.86 -11.53 2.23
CA TYR A 322 11.22 -10.38 1.54
C TYR A 322 12.18 -9.59 0.65
N TRP A 323 13.49 -9.63 0.96
CA TRP A 323 14.50 -8.74 0.37
C TRP A 323 14.66 -8.89 -1.16
N PRO A 324 14.59 -10.10 -1.77
CA PRO A 324 14.52 -10.25 -3.22
C PRO A 324 13.32 -9.53 -3.87
N GLY A 325 12.18 -9.42 -3.17
CA GLY A 325 11.03 -8.63 -3.60
C GLY A 325 11.36 -7.14 -3.68
N ILE A 326 12.00 -6.57 -2.65
CA ILE A 326 12.49 -5.18 -2.64
C ILE A 326 13.54 -4.93 -3.73
N LEU A 327 14.47 -5.86 -3.93
CA LEU A 327 15.45 -5.80 -5.03
C LEU A 327 14.77 -5.82 -6.41
N SER A 328 13.75 -6.68 -6.60
CA SER A 328 12.94 -6.76 -7.82
C SER A 328 12.17 -5.46 -8.08
N MET A 329 11.54 -4.87 -7.06
CA MET A 329 10.86 -3.57 -7.13
C MET A 329 11.79 -2.40 -7.52
N LEU A 330 13.10 -2.56 -7.32
CA LEU A 330 14.14 -1.60 -7.69
C LEU A 330 14.90 -1.99 -8.97
N GLY A 331 14.51 -3.08 -9.65
CA GLY A 331 15.13 -3.54 -10.91
C GLY A 331 16.36 -4.44 -10.76
N ASP A 332 16.85 -4.69 -9.55
CA ASP A 332 18.00 -5.58 -9.26
C ASP A 332 17.58 -7.06 -9.29
N ASN A 333 16.86 -7.45 -10.34
CA ASN A 333 16.27 -8.78 -10.57
C ASN A 333 17.33 -9.88 -10.60
N ASP A 334 18.49 -9.56 -11.14
CA ASP A 334 19.64 -10.43 -11.25
C ASP A 334 20.20 -10.82 -9.87
N GLN A 335 20.13 -9.90 -8.90
CA GLN A 335 20.50 -10.15 -7.52
C GLN A 335 19.36 -10.79 -6.73
N ALA A 336 18.12 -10.40 -7.01
CA ALA A 336 16.92 -11.02 -6.43
C ALA A 336 16.91 -12.53 -6.73
N MET A 337 17.05 -12.93 -8.00
CA MET A 337 17.02 -14.34 -8.42
C MET A 337 18.11 -15.19 -7.75
N LYS A 338 19.36 -14.70 -7.70
CA LYS A 338 20.48 -15.41 -7.04
C LYS A 338 20.22 -15.63 -5.54
N THR A 339 19.74 -14.59 -4.85
CA THR A 339 19.37 -14.66 -3.43
C THR A 339 18.21 -15.63 -3.21
N LEU A 340 17.21 -15.59 -4.09
CA LEU A 340 16.00 -16.40 -4.01
C LEU A 340 16.25 -17.88 -4.34
N HIS A 341 17.22 -18.21 -5.21
CA HIS A 341 17.73 -19.58 -5.37
C HIS A 341 18.34 -20.13 -4.08
N ASN A 342 19.13 -19.33 -3.33
CA ASN A 342 19.69 -19.74 -2.05
C ASN A 342 18.58 -20.04 -1.02
N PHE A 343 17.55 -19.20 -0.95
CA PHE A 343 16.42 -19.40 -0.02
C PHE A 343 15.55 -20.60 -0.43
N HIS A 344 15.33 -20.81 -1.73
CA HIS A 344 14.62 -21.99 -2.23
C HIS A 344 15.38 -23.30 -1.99
N GLN A 345 16.72 -23.30 -2.01
CA GLN A 345 17.51 -24.49 -1.64
C GLN A 345 17.22 -24.95 -0.20
N VAL A 346 17.03 -24.02 0.75
CA VAL A 346 16.60 -24.34 2.13
C VAL A 346 15.19 -24.94 2.12
N TRP A 347 14.27 -24.39 1.31
CA TRP A 347 12.94 -24.97 1.11
C TRP A 347 13.01 -26.38 0.50
N LYS A 348 13.91 -26.67 -0.45
CA LYS A 348 14.11 -28.02 -1.00
C LYS A 348 14.72 -29.00 0.02
N GLN A 349 15.53 -28.52 0.96
CA GLN A 349 16.13 -29.35 2.02
C GLN A 349 15.11 -29.78 3.08
N TYR A 350 14.17 -28.89 3.44
CA TYR A 350 13.30 -29.07 4.61
C TYR A 350 11.79 -29.10 4.31
N GLY A 351 11.37 -28.72 3.10
CA GLY A 351 9.99 -28.38 2.78
C GLY A 351 9.55 -26.99 3.27
N PHE A 352 10.40 -26.27 4.01
CA PHE A 352 10.11 -25.00 4.68
C PHE A 352 11.40 -24.19 4.92
N THR A 353 11.30 -22.88 5.12
CA THR A 353 12.39 -22.05 5.65
C THR A 353 12.31 -21.96 7.18
N PRO A 354 13.26 -22.51 7.96
CA PRO A 354 13.25 -22.37 9.42
C PRO A 354 13.50 -20.91 9.83
N GLU A 355 13.01 -20.50 11.01
CA GLU A 355 13.20 -19.15 11.55
C GLU A 355 14.67 -18.71 11.51
N TYR A 356 15.61 -19.62 11.82
CA TYR A 356 17.05 -19.37 11.70
C TYR A 356 17.74 -20.58 11.05
N TYR A 357 18.56 -20.32 10.03
CA TYR A 357 19.36 -21.31 9.29
C TYR A 357 20.85 -20.99 9.36
N ASN A 358 21.66 -21.99 9.70
CA ASN A 358 23.10 -21.84 9.91
C ASN A 358 23.87 -22.09 8.60
N ILE A 359 24.15 -21.01 7.86
CA ILE A 359 24.71 -21.08 6.49
C ILE A 359 26.03 -21.90 6.46
N PRO A 360 27.05 -21.66 7.33
CA PRO A 360 28.30 -22.46 7.31
C PRO A 360 28.15 -23.95 7.64
N LYS A 361 27.03 -24.36 8.25
CA LYS A 361 26.77 -25.75 8.65
C LYS A 361 25.73 -26.47 7.80
N ASN A 362 24.93 -25.72 7.03
CA ASN A 362 23.81 -26.24 6.25
C ASN A 362 22.72 -26.93 7.13
N GLU A 363 22.45 -26.39 8.32
CA GLU A 363 21.48 -26.92 9.31
C GLU A 363 20.52 -25.83 9.83
N ALA A 364 19.28 -26.20 10.17
CA ALA A 364 18.39 -25.36 10.98
C ALA A 364 18.99 -25.08 12.37
N HIS A 365 18.85 -23.85 12.88
CA HIS A 365 19.46 -23.46 14.15
C HIS A 365 18.66 -24.00 15.34
N LYS A 366 19.37 -24.58 16.33
CA LYS A 366 18.74 -25.25 17.48
C LYS A 366 17.95 -24.29 18.37
N GLY A 367 16.68 -24.61 18.65
CA GLY A 367 15.72 -23.74 19.35
C GLY A 367 15.07 -22.67 18.45
N ARG A 368 15.28 -22.74 17.13
CA ARG A 368 14.74 -21.85 16.08
C ARG A 368 14.42 -22.64 14.80
N GLU A 369 14.04 -23.91 14.95
CA GLU A 369 13.75 -24.84 13.86
C GLU A 369 12.34 -24.70 13.26
N GLY A 370 11.50 -23.78 13.77
CA GLY A 370 10.10 -23.65 13.34
C GLY A 370 9.89 -22.87 12.04
N TYR A 371 8.69 -22.96 11.47
CA TYR A 371 8.19 -22.16 10.35
C TYR A 371 6.68 -21.87 10.59
N PRO A 372 6.30 -20.63 10.95
CA PRO A 372 4.93 -20.29 11.33
C PRO A 372 4.04 -19.93 10.13
N LEU A 373 4.11 -20.70 9.04
CA LEU A 373 3.33 -20.48 7.79
C LEU A 373 3.64 -19.14 7.06
N ARG A 374 4.89 -18.70 7.20
CA ARG A 374 5.46 -17.40 6.81
C ARG A 374 5.38 -17.03 5.32
N PRO A 375 5.11 -15.75 4.96
CA PRO A 375 4.85 -15.31 3.58
C PRO A 375 6.05 -14.78 2.80
N GLU A 376 7.15 -14.41 3.45
CA GLU A 376 8.16 -13.49 2.91
C GLU A 376 8.84 -14.05 1.64
N LEU A 377 9.03 -15.38 1.59
CA LEU A 377 9.53 -16.06 0.39
C LEU A 377 8.54 -16.01 -0.78
N ILE A 378 7.23 -16.17 -0.54
CA ILE A 378 6.22 -16.12 -1.61
C ILE A 378 5.91 -14.70 -2.07
N GLU A 379 6.02 -13.68 -1.20
CA GLU A 379 6.03 -12.27 -1.62
C GLU A 379 7.11 -12.05 -2.69
N SER A 380 8.36 -12.39 -2.37
CA SER A 380 9.50 -12.24 -3.27
C SER A 380 9.35 -13.00 -4.59
N VAL A 381 8.84 -14.24 -4.54
CA VAL A 381 8.55 -15.05 -5.74
C VAL A 381 7.48 -14.38 -6.61
N MET A 382 6.41 -13.83 -6.00
CA MET A 382 5.34 -13.12 -6.70
C MET A 382 5.88 -11.85 -7.39
N TYR A 383 6.60 -11.00 -6.68
CA TYR A 383 7.21 -9.79 -7.25
C TYR A 383 8.21 -10.12 -8.37
N LEU A 384 9.11 -11.08 -8.16
CA LEU A 384 10.11 -11.45 -9.17
C LEU A 384 9.47 -12.11 -10.40
N TYR A 385 8.34 -12.81 -10.27
CA TYR A 385 7.57 -13.33 -11.40
C TYR A 385 6.80 -12.22 -12.14
N ARG A 386 6.33 -11.20 -11.41
CA ARG A 386 5.77 -9.97 -12.00
C ARG A 386 6.81 -9.16 -12.77
N ALA A 387 8.09 -9.18 -12.39
CA ALA A 387 9.18 -8.65 -13.22
C ALA A 387 9.54 -9.59 -14.39
N THR A 388 10.03 -10.81 -14.11
CA THR A 388 10.75 -11.66 -15.08
C THR A 388 9.90 -12.60 -15.94
N LYS A 389 8.70 -13.00 -15.48
CA LYS A 389 7.90 -14.12 -16.01
C LYS A 389 8.59 -15.51 -16.00
N ASP A 390 9.70 -15.68 -15.28
CA ASP A 390 10.43 -16.96 -15.27
C ASP A 390 9.56 -18.12 -14.72
N PRO A 391 9.34 -19.21 -15.48
CA PRO A 391 8.60 -20.39 -15.02
C PRO A 391 9.18 -21.06 -13.76
N PHE A 392 10.47 -20.91 -13.46
CA PHE A 392 11.08 -21.42 -12.23
C PHE A 392 10.38 -20.87 -10.98
N LEU A 393 9.90 -19.63 -11.02
CA LEU A 393 9.20 -18.99 -9.90
C LEU A 393 7.82 -19.62 -9.66
N LEU A 394 7.18 -20.15 -10.70
CA LEU A 394 5.98 -20.97 -10.57
C LEU A 394 6.30 -22.34 -9.94
N ASP A 395 7.43 -22.96 -10.26
CA ASP A 395 7.88 -24.19 -9.57
C ASP A 395 8.11 -23.97 -8.07
N ILE A 396 8.64 -22.81 -7.66
CA ILE A 396 8.72 -22.46 -6.22
C ILE A 396 7.31 -22.31 -5.61
N GLY A 397 6.40 -21.60 -6.27
CA GLY A 397 5.01 -21.49 -5.82
C GLY A 397 4.32 -22.85 -5.65
N VAL A 398 4.62 -23.82 -6.52
CA VAL A 398 4.15 -25.20 -6.39
C VAL A 398 4.81 -25.92 -5.20
N ASP A 399 6.13 -25.82 -5.04
CA ASP A 399 6.85 -26.40 -3.89
C ASP A 399 6.31 -25.88 -2.55
N ILE A 400 5.90 -24.61 -2.49
CA ILE A 400 5.30 -23.99 -1.31
C ILE A 400 3.88 -24.53 -1.06
N ILE A 401 3.01 -24.57 -2.10
CA ILE A 401 1.65 -25.12 -1.99
C ILE A 401 1.67 -26.58 -1.53
N GLU A 402 2.49 -27.41 -2.15
CA GLU A 402 2.51 -28.85 -1.87
C GLU A 402 3.03 -29.14 -0.47
N ALA A 403 4.07 -28.45 0.02
CA ALA A 403 4.59 -28.65 1.37
C ALA A 403 3.58 -28.20 2.46
N ILE A 404 2.93 -27.05 2.27
CA ILE A 404 1.90 -26.56 3.20
C ILE A 404 0.69 -27.51 3.21
N GLU A 405 0.17 -27.93 2.05
CA GLU A 405 -0.94 -28.88 1.94
C GLU A 405 -0.64 -30.25 2.59
N GLN A 406 0.60 -30.75 2.46
CA GLN A 406 0.95 -32.11 2.87
C GLN A 406 1.32 -32.21 4.35
N SER A 407 2.09 -31.26 4.89
CA SER A 407 2.61 -31.37 6.27
C SER A 407 1.84 -30.54 7.29
N THR A 408 1.24 -29.41 6.90
CA THR A 408 0.66 -28.45 7.88
C THR A 408 -0.86 -28.51 8.01
N LYS A 409 -1.55 -29.11 7.05
CA LYS A 409 -3.02 -29.13 6.97
C LYS A 409 -3.64 -29.96 8.10
N THR A 410 -4.56 -29.36 8.84
CA THR A 410 -5.30 -30.00 9.93
C THR A 410 -6.77 -30.21 9.55
N LYS A 411 -7.57 -30.77 10.47
CA LYS A 411 -9.03 -30.85 10.37
C LYS A 411 -9.72 -29.48 10.24
N CYS A 412 -9.11 -28.42 10.76
CA CYS A 412 -9.78 -27.13 11.03
C CYS A 412 -9.02 -25.91 10.51
N GLY A 413 -7.81 -26.06 9.98
CA GLY A 413 -6.98 -24.99 9.42
C GLY A 413 -5.62 -25.53 8.98
N TYR A 414 -4.56 -24.73 9.11
CA TYR A 414 -3.16 -25.13 8.90
C TYR A 414 -2.35 -24.77 10.14
N ALA A 415 -1.42 -25.63 10.54
CA ALA A 415 -0.64 -25.49 11.77
C ALA A 415 0.78 -25.05 11.49
N THR A 416 1.29 -24.11 12.30
CA THR A 416 2.71 -23.78 12.41
C THR A 416 3.57 -25.04 12.51
N VAL A 417 4.65 -25.11 11.74
CA VAL A 417 5.66 -26.15 11.90
C VAL A 417 6.55 -25.75 13.07
N LYS A 418 6.64 -26.60 14.08
CA LYS A 418 7.49 -26.38 15.27
C LYS A 418 8.97 -26.72 15.00
N ASP A 419 9.20 -27.72 14.16
CA ASP A 419 10.53 -28.22 13.81
C ASP A 419 10.54 -28.77 12.38
N VAL A 420 11.22 -28.06 11.46
CA VAL A 420 11.30 -28.44 10.04
C VAL A 420 12.10 -29.72 9.78
N ASN A 421 12.85 -30.25 10.75
CA ASN A 421 13.61 -31.50 10.59
C ASN A 421 12.71 -32.75 10.69
N ASN A 422 11.54 -32.65 11.32
CA ASN A 422 10.61 -33.77 11.55
C ASN A 422 9.13 -33.43 11.30
N HIS A 423 8.83 -32.19 10.92
CA HIS A 423 7.48 -31.66 10.65
C HIS A 423 6.52 -31.80 11.83
N LEU A 424 7.02 -31.78 13.07
CA LEU A 424 6.20 -31.62 14.26
C LEU A 424 5.43 -30.30 14.20
N LEU A 425 4.14 -30.34 14.53
CA LEU A 425 3.24 -29.18 14.45
C LEU A 425 3.03 -28.51 15.82
N GLU A 426 2.93 -27.18 15.80
CA GLU A 426 2.52 -26.31 16.91
C GLU A 426 1.03 -25.95 16.74
N ASN A 427 0.31 -25.80 17.84
CA ASN A 427 -1.14 -25.55 17.81
C ASN A 427 -1.51 -24.08 17.56
N ARG A 428 -0.98 -23.46 16.50
CA ARG A 428 -1.22 -22.05 16.15
C ARG A 428 -1.30 -21.85 14.64
N MET A 429 -2.32 -21.10 14.19
CA MET A 429 -2.46 -20.57 12.83
C MET A 429 -2.46 -19.04 12.95
N GLU A 430 -1.37 -18.41 12.51
CA GLU A 430 -1.18 -16.96 12.55
C GLU A 430 -2.13 -16.28 11.56
N SER A 431 -2.57 -15.05 11.85
CA SER A 431 -3.50 -14.32 10.97
C SER A 431 -2.93 -14.08 9.56
N PHE A 432 -1.62 -13.82 9.48
CA PHE A 432 -0.88 -13.58 8.23
C PHE A 432 -0.88 -14.75 7.24
N PHE A 433 -1.24 -15.98 7.66
CA PHE A 433 -1.43 -17.06 6.68
C PHE A 433 -2.60 -16.77 5.72
N LEU A 434 -3.65 -16.09 6.21
CA LEU A 434 -4.82 -15.67 5.45
C LEU A 434 -4.66 -14.28 4.83
N ALA A 435 -3.93 -13.37 5.47
CA ALA A 435 -3.64 -12.05 4.89
C ALA A 435 -2.54 -12.11 3.83
N GLU A 436 -1.51 -12.92 4.00
CA GLU A 436 -0.29 -12.82 3.19
C GLU A 436 0.02 -14.09 2.39
N THR A 437 0.29 -15.21 3.07
CA THR A 437 0.84 -16.41 2.42
C THR A 437 -0.09 -16.95 1.35
N THR A 438 -1.39 -17.04 1.65
CA THR A 438 -2.41 -17.43 0.66
C THR A 438 -2.73 -16.33 -0.36
N LYS A 439 -2.58 -15.05 -0.01
CA LYS A 439 -2.79 -13.90 -0.92
C LYS A 439 -1.71 -13.85 -2.01
N TYR A 440 -0.43 -13.90 -1.63
CA TYR A 440 0.68 -13.92 -2.59
C TYR A 440 0.72 -15.21 -3.42
N LEU A 441 0.44 -16.38 -2.81
CA LEU A 441 0.24 -17.63 -3.55
C LEU A 441 -0.85 -17.50 -4.63
N TYR A 442 -1.99 -16.89 -4.30
CA TYR A 442 -3.10 -16.73 -5.25
C TYR A 442 -2.72 -15.75 -6.37
N LEU A 443 -2.09 -14.63 -6.04
CA LEU A 443 -1.65 -13.62 -7.00
C LEU A 443 -0.54 -14.10 -7.94
N LEU A 444 0.31 -15.04 -7.52
CA LEU A 444 1.28 -15.71 -8.40
C LEU A 444 0.57 -16.53 -9.49
N PHE A 445 -0.52 -17.23 -9.14
CA PHE A 445 -1.30 -18.08 -10.04
C PHE A 445 -2.57 -17.41 -10.62
N ASP A 446 -2.77 -16.10 -10.39
CA ASP A 446 -3.79 -15.29 -11.03
C ASP A 446 -3.15 -14.08 -11.75
N PRO A 447 -2.44 -14.31 -12.87
CA PRO A 447 -1.65 -13.27 -13.55
C PRO A 447 -2.47 -12.13 -14.13
N ASP A 448 -3.79 -12.35 -14.28
CA ASP A 448 -4.80 -11.44 -14.83
C ASP A 448 -5.63 -10.75 -13.71
N ASN A 449 -5.26 -10.90 -12.43
CA ASN A 449 -5.95 -10.27 -11.30
C ASN A 449 -5.91 -8.73 -11.39
N PHE A 450 -6.93 -8.04 -10.89
CA PHE A 450 -7.01 -6.57 -10.93
C PHE A 450 -5.89 -5.88 -10.14
N ILE A 451 -5.34 -6.52 -9.11
CA ILE A 451 -4.15 -6.06 -8.38
C ILE A 451 -2.97 -5.86 -9.33
N HIS A 452 -2.87 -6.67 -10.37
CA HIS A 452 -1.83 -6.61 -11.38
C HIS A 452 -2.15 -5.67 -12.55
N ASN A 453 -3.18 -4.84 -12.45
CA ASN A 453 -3.47 -3.83 -13.46
C ASN A 453 -2.26 -2.90 -13.63
N ASN A 454 -2.04 -2.49 -14.87
CA ASN A 454 -0.81 -1.87 -15.36
C ASN A 454 -1.07 -0.47 -15.98
N GLY A 455 -2.18 0.18 -15.62
CA GLY A 455 -2.62 1.43 -16.24
C GLY A 455 -3.42 1.27 -17.54
N SER A 456 -3.58 0.04 -18.07
CA SER A 456 -4.36 -0.20 -19.30
C SER A 456 -5.87 -0.01 -19.14
N SER A 457 -6.37 0.06 -17.91
CA SER A 457 -7.75 0.38 -17.57
C SER A 457 -7.82 1.08 -16.21
N GLY A 458 -8.94 1.76 -15.91
CA GLY A 458 -9.19 2.40 -14.62
C GLY A 458 -10.63 2.90 -14.52
N THR A 459 -11.10 3.17 -13.30
CA THR A 459 -12.48 3.58 -13.04
C THR A 459 -12.58 5.06 -12.67
N VAL A 460 -13.38 5.81 -13.44
CA VAL A 460 -13.71 7.20 -13.12
C VAL A 460 -14.67 7.27 -11.92
N ILE A 461 -14.38 8.16 -10.97
CA ILE A 461 -15.19 8.47 -9.79
C ILE A 461 -15.29 9.98 -9.56
N GLN A 462 -16.32 10.41 -8.82
CA GLN A 462 -16.46 11.78 -8.34
C GLN A 462 -16.14 11.82 -6.84
N THR A 463 -15.22 12.68 -6.43
CA THR A 463 -14.77 12.83 -5.03
C THR A 463 -15.04 14.26 -4.53
N PRO A 464 -14.88 14.55 -3.22
CA PRO A 464 -14.87 15.93 -2.70
C PRO A 464 -13.76 16.83 -3.27
N ASN A 465 -12.80 16.23 -4.00
CA ASN A 465 -11.73 16.89 -4.75
C ASN A 465 -11.95 16.75 -6.28
N GLY A 466 -13.20 16.65 -6.75
CA GLY A 466 -13.53 16.54 -8.17
C GLY A 466 -13.37 15.14 -8.76
N GLU A 467 -13.42 15.06 -10.09
CA GLU A 467 -13.32 13.81 -10.85
C GLU A 467 -11.93 13.18 -10.68
N CYS A 468 -11.87 11.86 -10.54
CA CYS A 468 -10.62 11.12 -10.35
C CYS A 468 -10.67 9.76 -11.04
N VAL A 469 -9.51 9.18 -11.37
CA VAL A 469 -9.38 7.82 -11.88
C VAL A 469 -8.71 6.96 -10.79
N ILE A 470 -9.34 5.84 -10.46
CA ILE A 470 -8.86 4.83 -9.49
C ILE A 470 -8.88 3.44 -10.14
N ASP A 471 -8.60 2.37 -9.39
CA ASP A 471 -8.47 0.99 -9.90
C ASP A 471 -7.38 0.84 -10.99
N ALA A 472 -6.55 1.87 -11.21
CA ALA A 472 -5.68 2.00 -12.39
C ALA A 472 -4.41 1.12 -12.33
N GLY A 473 -4.31 0.22 -11.35
CA GLY A 473 -3.06 -0.40 -10.97
C GLY A 473 -2.27 0.49 -10.02
N GLY A 474 -0.99 0.17 -9.83
CA GLY A 474 -0.15 0.90 -8.86
C GLY A 474 -0.58 0.66 -7.41
N TYR A 475 -1.08 -0.53 -7.10
CA TYR A 475 -1.32 -0.96 -5.72
C TYR A 475 0.02 -1.16 -5.00
N PHE A 476 0.14 -0.58 -3.80
CA PHE A 476 1.27 -0.81 -2.91
C PHE A 476 0.82 -1.69 -1.75
N PHE A 477 1.51 -2.81 -1.55
CA PHE A 477 1.29 -3.68 -0.40
C PHE A 477 1.99 -3.13 0.84
N THR A 478 1.33 -3.15 1.99
CA THR A 478 1.99 -3.02 3.31
C THR A 478 2.92 -4.22 3.57
N THR A 479 3.62 -4.20 4.71
CA THR A 479 4.40 -5.36 5.21
C THR A 479 3.51 -6.54 5.66
N GLU A 480 2.18 -6.36 5.63
CA GLU A 480 1.16 -7.36 5.99
C GLU A 480 0.28 -7.68 4.76
N ALA A 481 0.86 -7.53 3.57
CA ALA A 481 0.22 -7.72 2.27
C ALA A 481 -1.12 -6.99 2.05
N HIS A 482 -1.40 -5.87 2.70
CA HIS A 482 -2.62 -5.09 2.44
C HIS A 482 -2.44 -4.15 1.23
N PRO A 483 -3.15 -4.33 0.10
CA PRO A 483 -2.97 -3.46 -1.06
C PRO A 483 -3.69 -2.12 -0.87
N ILE A 484 -2.93 -1.04 -1.05
CA ILE A 484 -3.42 0.33 -1.05
C ILE A 484 -3.39 0.87 -2.49
N ASP A 485 -4.54 1.31 -3.02
CA ASP A 485 -4.65 2.00 -4.30
C ASP A 485 -4.04 3.42 -4.17
N SER A 486 -2.83 3.61 -4.73
CA SER A 486 -2.12 4.89 -4.66
C SER A 486 -2.85 6.03 -5.38
N ALA A 487 -3.62 5.74 -6.43
CA ALA A 487 -4.43 6.73 -7.12
C ALA A 487 -5.62 7.16 -6.24
N ALA A 488 -6.31 6.22 -5.58
CA ALA A 488 -7.39 6.53 -4.65
C ALA A 488 -6.92 7.37 -3.44
N VAL A 489 -5.71 7.13 -2.95
CA VAL A 489 -5.08 7.95 -1.90
C VAL A 489 -4.73 9.35 -2.42
N TYR A 490 -4.18 9.46 -3.62
CA TYR A 490 -3.93 10.75 -4.28
C TYR A 490 -5.24 11.54 -4.50
N CYS A 491 -6.34 10.90 -4.89
CA CYS A 491 -7.64 11.54 -5.10
C CYS A 491 -8.13 12.36 -3.90
N CYS A 492 -7.84 11.92 -2.68
CA CYS A 492 -8.24 12.61 -1.45
C CYS A 492 -7.21 13.61 -0.93
N SER A 493 -5.95 13.47 -1.35
CA SER A 493 -4.84 14.32 -0.92
C SER A 493 -5.08 15.81 -1.23
N ALA A 494 -4.49 16.68 -0.40
CA ALA A 494 -4.51 18.12 -0.65
C ALA A 494 -3.72 18.51 -1.92
N ALA A 495 -2.64 17.77 -2.23
CA ALA A 495 -1.78 18.01 -3.39
C ALA A 495 -2.56 18.02 -4.71
N LYS A 496 -3.50 17.07 -4.88
CA LYS A 496 -4.36 17.02 -6.08
C LYS A 496 -5.01 18.36 -6.42
N LYS A 497 -5.46 19.15 -5.44
CA LYS A 497 -6.11 20.45 -5.71
C LYS A 497 -5.14 21.53 -6.20
N GLU A 498 -3.85 21.38 -5.90
CA GLU A 498 -2.79 22.22 -6.44
C GLU A 498 -2.37 21.72 -7.83
N ASP A 499 -2.17 20.41 -7.99
CA ASP A 499 -1.83 19.76 -9.25
C ASP A 499 -2.92 19.96 -10.33
N ASP A 500 -4.21 19.77 -10.00
CA ASP A 500 -5.34 20.04 -10.90
C ASP A 500 -5.38 21.51 -11.35
N ALA A 501 -5.06 22.44 -10.45
CA ALA A 501 -5.03 23.88 -10.76
C ALA A 501 -3.84 24.24 -11.66
N ILE A 502 -2.69 23.58 -11.47
CA ILE A 502 -1.52 23.71 -12.36
C ILE A 502 -1.84 23.10 -13.73
N LEU A 503 -2.41 21.89 -13.78
CA LEU A 503 -2.79 21.21 -15.02
C LEU A 503 -3.86 21.99 -15.81
N GLN A 504 -4.86 22.55 -15.14
CA GLN A 504 -5.82 23.46 -15.77
C GLN A 504 -5.11 24.72 -16.29
N GLY A 505 -4.22 25.32 -15.49
CA GLY A 505 -3.39 26.45 -15.92
C GLY A 505 -2.49 26.11 -17.12
N MET A 506 -2.01 24.88 -17.25
CA MET A 506 -1.27 24.42 -18.43
C MET A 506 -2.21 24.24 -19.63
N HIS A 507 -3.39 23.63 -19.45
CA HIS A 507 -4.40 23.46 -20.51
C HIS A 507 -4.88 24.81 -21.08
N ASP A 508 -5.19 25.77 -20.22
CA ASP A 508 -5.67 27.10 -20.60
C ASP A 508 -4.60 27.97 -21.29
N ASN A 509 -3.31 27.62 -21.16
CA ASN A 509 -2.17 28.29 -21.81
C ASN A 509 -1.55 27.50 -22.99
N LEU A 510 -1.94 26.23 -23.20
CA LEU A 510 -1.44 25.38 -24.28
C LEU A 510 -2.15 25.67 -25.61
N ASP A 511 -1.81 26.81 -26.22
CA ASP A 511 -2.15 27.08 -27.62
C ASP A 511 -1.30 26.18 -28.54
N LEU A 512 -1.82 24.96 -28.74
CA LEU A 512 -1.23 23.90 -29.55
C LEU A 512 -1.06 24.30 -31.04
N LEU A 513 -1.77 25.32 -31.52
CA LEU A 513 -1.63 25.85 -32.88
C LEU A 513 -0.41 26.77 -32.96
N SER A 514 -0.24 27.65 -31.98
CA SER A 514 0.97 28.48 -31.85
C SER A 514 2.24 27.64 -31.66
N LEU A 515 2.13 26.49 -30.98
CA LEU A 515 3.25 25.59 -30.68
C LEU A 515 3.80 24.85 -31.92
N LEU A 516 3.12 24.97 -33.07
CA LEU A 516 3.46 24.30 -34.34
C LEU A 516 3.68 25.28 -35.50
N ASP A 517 3.71 26.59 -35.22
CA ASP A 517 3.76 27.67 -36.24
C ASP A 517 2.63 27.61 -37.29
N ILE A 518 1.54 26.88 -36.98
CA ILE A 518 0.36 26.77 -37.85
C ILE A 518 -0.50 28.01 -37.66
N LEU A 519 -0.22 29.02 -38.48
CA LEU A 519 -1.11 30.17 -38.66
C LEU A 519 -2.44 29.71 -39.28
N ASP A 520 -3.42 29.41 -38.42
CA ASP A 520 -4.81 29.13 -38.81
C ASP A 520 -5.42 30.33 -39.54
N SER A 521 -5.29 30.34 -40.87
CA SER A 521 -5.83 31.37 -41.74
C SER A 521 -7.35 31.19 -41.88
N THR A 522 -8.06 31.66 -40.85
CA THR A 522 -9.51 31.92 -40.80
C THR A 522 -10.43 30.72 -41.02
N GLU A 523 -10.81 30.02 -39.94
CA GLU A 523 -12.23 29.77 -39.62
C GLU A 523 -12.56 29.37 -38.16
N THR A 524 -11.63 29.48 -37.20
CA THR A 524 -11.88 29.16 -35.78
C THR A 524 -12.29 30.35 -34.90
N ILE A 525 -12.87 30.05 -33.71
CA ILE A 525 -13.17 31.02 -32.64
C ILE A 525 -11.90 31.77 -32.16
N ILE A 526 -10.73 31.13 -32.30
CA ILE A 526 -9.43 31.74 -31.99
C ILE A 526 -9.08 32.80 -33.05
N GLY A 527 -9.34 32.51 -34.33
CA GLY A 527 -9.29 33.49 -35.42
C GLY A 527 -10.14 34.73 -35.14
N GLU A 528 -11.38 34.58 -34.66
CA GLU A 528 -12.21 35.73 -34.26
C GLU A 528 -11.60 36.54 -33.10
N LYS A 529 -11.04 35.88 -32.07
CA LYS A 529 -10.34 36.55 -30.96
C LYS A 529 -9.09 37.29 -31.42
N LEU A 530 -8.28 36.69 -32.29
CA LEU A 530 -7.07 37.30 -32.86
C LEU A 530 -7.44 38.49 -33.75
N ILE A 531 -8.47 38.37 -34.60
CA ILE A 531 -9.01 39.48 -35.39
C ILE A 531 -9.56 40.59 -34.48
N LEU A 532 -10.18 40.28 -33.34
CA LEU A 532 -10.58 41.29 -32.35
C LEU A 532 -9.38 41.99 -31.70
N LYS A 533 -8.31 41.25 -31.39
CA LYS A 533 -7.08 41.78 -30.78
C LYS A 533 -6.33 42.69 -31.76
N GLN A 534 -6.11 42.21 -32.99
CA GLN A 534 -5.54 42.99 -34.09
C GLN A 534 -6.39 44.23 -34.39
N LYS A 535 -7.73 44.14 -34.46
CA LYS A 535 -8.60 45.31 -34.65
C LYS A 535 -8.58 46.30 -33.47
N LYS A 536 -8.27 45.86 -32.25
CA LYS A 536 -8.00 46.76 -31.11
C LYS A 536 -6.64 47.45 -31.25
N GLU A 537 -5.61 46.70 -31.64
CA GLU A 537 -4.25 47.20 -31.83
C GLU A 537 -4.16 48.17 -33.02
N GLU A 538 -4.79 47.87 -34.16
CA GLU A 538 -4.98 48.79 -35.28
C GLU A 538 -5.74 50.07 -34.88
N LYS A 539 -6.77 49.96 -34.03
CA LYS A 539 -7.47 51.15 -33.50
C LYS A 539 -6.52 52.00 -32.64
N SER A 540 -5.75 51.36 -31.77
CA SER A 540 -4.76 52.04 -30.93
C SER A 540 -3.69 52.75 -31.77
N GLN A 541 -3.20 52.10 -32.83
CA GLN A 541 -2.23 52.68 -33.77
C GLN A 541 -2.83 53.81 -34.63
N LYS A 542 -4.09 53.68 -35.09
CA LYS A 542 -4.77 54.76 -35.83
C LYS A 542 -5.05 55.99 -34.96
N LEU A 543 -5.50 55.82 -33.72
CA LEU A 543 -5.64 56.96 -32.79
C LEU A 543 -4.30 57.67 -32.56
N LYS A 544 -3.19 56.92 -32.46
CA LYS A 544 -1.83 57.49 -32.38
C LYS A 544 -1.34 58.18 -33.66
N GLY A 545 -2.01 58.00 -34.80
CA GLY A 545 -1.68 58.64 -36.06
C GLY A 545 -2.36 59.99 -36.32
N GLU A 546 -3.46 60.30 -35.62
CA GLU A 546 -4.32 61.45 -35.96
C GLU A 546 -4.35 62.56 -34.89
N THR A 547 -3.76 62.37 -33.70
CA THR A 547 -3.66 63.39 -32.63
C THR A 547 -2.25 63.97 -32.48
N GLY A 548 -1.93 64.99 -33.28
CA GLY A 548 -0.62 65.64 -33.34
C GLY A 548 -0.29 66.64 -32.20
N THR A 549 -0.52 66.28 -30.93
CA THR A 549 -0.05 67.02 -29.73
C THR A 549 0.00 66.07 -28.53
N ASN A 550 1.15 65.94 -27.85
CA ASN A 550 1.32 64.96 -26.76
C ASN A 550 0.50 65.30 -25.48
N ASP A 551 0.29 66.59 -25.18
CA ASP A 551 -0.17 67.09 -23.88
C ASP A 551 -1.65 66.79 -23.51
N GLU A 552 -2.42 66.20 -24.44
CA GLU A 552 -3.76 65.65 -24.18
C GLU A 552 -3.80 64.12 -24.11
N PHE A 553 -2.78 63.41 -24.61
CA PHE A 553 -2.77 61.95 -24.61
C PHE A 553 -2.55 61.39 -23.20
N GLU A 554 -1.62 61.95 -22.43
CA GLU A 554 -1.34 61.52 -21.05
C GLU A 554 -2.59 61.63 -20.16
N LYS A 555 -3.32 62.75 -20.25
CA LYS A 555 -4.57 62.99 -19.48
C LYS A 555 -5.72 62.05 -19.85
N LEU A 556 -5.71 61.44 -21.04
CA LEU A 556 -6.71 60.45 -21.45
C LEU A 556 -6.30 59.01 -21.08
N VAL A 557 -5.00 58.74 -20.90
CA VAL A 557 -4.49 57.48 -20.36
C VAL A 557 -4.69 57.42 -18.84
N GLU A 558 -4.24 58.44 -18.09
CA GLU A 558 -4.38 58.50 -16.63
C GLU A 558 -5.82 58.26 -16.14
N ASN A 559 -6.81 58.79 -16.86
CA ASN A 559 -8.22 58.67 -16.51
C ASN A 559 -8.83 57.27 -16.77
N ASN A 560 -8.19 56.42 -17.57
CA ASN A 560 -8.66 55.05 -17.83
C ASN A 560 -7.96 54.02 -16.93
N GLU A 561 -6.67 54.18 -16.64
CA GLU A 561 -5.97 53.31 -15.68
C GLU A 561 -6.57 53.46 -14.26
N ASN A 562 -6.96 54.68 -13.89
CA ASN A 562 -7.73 55.00 -12.67
C ASN A 562 -9.12 54.35 -12.57
N LEU A 563 -9.62 53.66 -13.61
CA LEU A 563 -10.94 52.99 -13.59
C LEU A 563 -10.86 51.48 -13.33
N ASP A 564 -9.72 50.84 -13.56
CA ASP A 564 -9.51 49.42 -13.23
C ASP A 564 -8.72 49.23 -11.92
N GLU A 565 -7.82 50.15 -11.54
CA GLU A 565 -7.28 50.17 -10.16
C GLU A 565 -8.39 50.31 -9.11
N LYS A 566 -9.40 51.18 -9.34
CA LYS A 566 -10.52 51.35 -8.41
C LYS A 566 -11.34 50.06 -8.21
N LYS A 567 -11.45 49.20 -9.22
CA LYS A 567 -12.15 47.89 -9.10
C LYS A 567 -11.36 46.85 -8.32
N ASN A 568 -10.03 46.97 -8.29
CA ASN A 568 -9.19 46.13 -7.43
C ASN A 568 -9.20 46.63 -5.97
N ILE A 569 -9.10 47.96 -5.77
CA ILE A 569 -9.15 48.58 -4.44
C ILE A 569 -10.48 48.31 -3.71
N GLU A 570 -11.62 48.22 -4.41
CA GLU A 570 -12.91 47.82 -3.80
C GLU A 570 -13.01 46.30 -3.49
N LYS A 571 -12.22 45.45 -4.16
CA LYS A 571 -12.14 44.00 -3.89
C LYS A 571 -11.18 43.65 -2.75
N GLU A 572 -10.09 44.40 -2.58
CA GLU A 572 -9.18 44.22 -1.45
C GLU A 572 -9.82 44.73 -0.14
N LYS A 573 -10.52 45.87 -0.19
CA LYS A 573 -11.31 46.40 0.94
C LYS A 573 -12.49 45.52 1.38
N THR A 574 -12.80 44.45 0.65
CA THR A 574 -13.79 43.43 1.07
C THR A 574 -13.16 42.10 1.53
N LYS A 575 -11.82 42.00 1.55
CA LYS A 575 -11.08 40.96 2.28
C LYS A 575 -10.65 41.42 3.67
N ASP A 576 -9.92 42.53 3.78
CA ASP A 576 -9.28 42.95 5.06
C ASP A 576 -10.28 43.11 6.22
N VAL A 577 -11.50 43.54 5.92
CA VAL A 577 -12.60 43.72 6.89
C VAL A 577 -13.06 42.39 7.54
N LYS A 578 -12.68 41.22 7.01
CA LYS A 578 -12.91 39.92 7.68
C LYS A 578 -11.78 39.52 8.63
N ASP A 579 -10.53 39.88 8.34
CA ASP A 579 -9.38 39.40 9.11
C ASP A 579 -9.12 40.26 10.37
N GLU A 580 -9.39 41.57 10.34
CA GLU A 580 -9.37 42.41 11.56
C GLU A 580 -10.41 41.92 12.60
N ASN A 581 -11.58 41.46 12.15
CA ASN A 581 -12.64 40.93 13.03
C ASN A 581 -12.29 39.58 13.68
N ILE A 582 -11.26 38.88 13.20
CA ILE A 582 -10.74 37.66 13.83
C ILE A 582 -9.65 38.01 14.85
N TYR A 583 -8.77 38.97 14.55
CA TYR A 583 -7.74 39.42 15.51
C TYR A 583 -8.34 40.08 16.76
N MET A 584 -9.32 40.97 16.59
CA MET A 584 -9.96 41.68 17.72
C MET A 584 -10.76 40.76 18.66
N LYS A 585 -11.14 39.55 18.21
CA LYS A 585 -11.81 38.56 19.05
C LYS A 585 -10.82 37.79 19.93
N ASN A 586 -9.70 37.37 19.33
CA ASN A 586 -8.61 36.65 20.01
C ASN A 586 -7.86 37.48 21.07
N GLU A 587 -7.94 38.82 21.02
CA GLU A 587 -7.41 39.71 22.06
C GLU A 587 -8.29 39.77 23.32
N ASN A 588 -9.62 39.69 23.19
CA ASN A 588 -10.53 39.80 24.32
C ASN A 588 -10.64 38.48 25.09
N GLU A 589 -10.72 37.35 24.38
CA GLU A 589 -10.67 36.01 25.00
C GLU A 589 -9.34 35.76 25.74
N LYS A 590 -8.24 36.45 25.35
CA LYS A 590 -6.96 36.45 26.07
C LYS A 590 -6.94 37.35 27.31
N LYS A 591 -7.81 38.37 27.42
CA LYS A 591 -7.87 39.26 28.60
C LYS A 591 -8.68 38.63 29.72
N GLU A 592 -9.83 38.03 29.41
CA GLU A 592 -10.63 37.27 30.39
C GLU A 592 -9.85 36.08 30.98
N ASN A 593 -9.06 35.38 30.15
CA ASN A 593 -8.18 34.28 30.57
C ASN A 593 -6.99 34.70 31.48
N VAL A 594 -6.72 35.99 31.66
CA VAL A 594 -5.68 36.49 32.58
C VAL A 594 -6.27 36.86 33.94
N GLU A 595 -7.46 37.46 33.98
CA GLU A 595 -8.16 37.75 35.25
C GLU A 595 -8.56 36.45 35.97
N GLU A 596 -9.03 35.44 35.24
CA GLU A 596 -9.31 34.08 35.77
C GLU A 596 -8.09 33.38 36.39
N ARG A 597 -6.85 33.75 36.00
CA ARG A 597 -5.61 33.17 36.56
C ARG A 597 -5.17 33.89 37.82
N ASN A 598 -5.21 35.22 37.81
CA ASN A 598 -4.87 36.03 38.98
C ASN A 598 -5.77 35.71 40.20
N ILE A 599 -7.06 35.44 39.95
CA ILE A 599 -8.03 35.03 41.00
C ILE A 599 -7.71 33.63 41.58
N LYS A 600 -7.01 32.76 40.84
CA LYS A 600 -6.62 31.42 41.30
C LYS A 600 -5.31 31.43 42.08
N GLU A 601 -4.35 32.30 41.75
CA GLU A 601 -3.05 32.35 42.44
C GLU A 601 -3.14 32.95 43.86
N GLU A 602 -3.99 33.95 44.12
CA GLU A 602 -4.22 34.48 45.48
C GLU A 602 -4.82 33.43 46.45
N ASN A 603 -5.51 32.41 45.94
CA ASN A 603 -6.13 31.37 46.76
C ASN A 603 -5.18 30.22 47.13
N VAL A 604 -4.05 30.05 46.42
CA VAL A 604 -3.02 29.04 46.78
C VAL A 604 -2.11 29.54 47.90
N SER A 605 -1.95 30.87 48.06
CA SER A 605 -1.09 31.51 49.07
C SER A 605 -1.51 31.26 50.54
N LYS A 606 -2.68 30.66 50.81
CA LYS A 606 -3.25 30.53 52.16
C LYS A 606 -3.22 29.13 52.79
N ASN A 607 -2.72 28.10 52.11
CA ASN A 607 -2.86 26.71 52.59
C ASN A 607 -1.57 25.86 52.61
N ASN A 608 -0.39 26.49 52.74
CA ASN A 608 0.87 25.80 53.05
C ASN A 608 1.54 26.44 54.27
N ASN A 609 1.11 26.00 55.45
CA ASN A 609 1.72 26.39 56.73
C ASN A 609 1.52 25.28 57.78
N ASN A 610 2.16 24.11 57.58
CA ASN A 610 2.47 23.18 58.67
C ASN A 610 3.51 22.10 58.31
N MET A 611 4.54 22.02 59.16
CA MET A 611 5.29 20.82 59.57
C MET A 611 6.13 20.04 58.55
N ASP A 612 7.39 20.45 58.47
CA ASP A 612 8.55 19.54 58.48
C ASP A 612 8.58 18.61 59.72
N VAL A 613 9.58 17.70 59.74
CA VAL A 613 10.22 17.00 60.90
C VAL A 613 9.92 15.51 61.09
N LYS A 614 10.63 14.67 60.32
CA LYS A 614 11.53 13.53 60.74
C LYS A 614 11.94 12.73 59.49
N LYS A 615 13.22 12.55 59.12
CA LYS A 615 14.45 12.04 59.79
C LYS A 615 14.66 10.52 59.75
N ASP A 616 15.72 10.17 59.02
CA ASP A 616 16.78 9.17 59.30
C ASP A 616 16.54 7.65 59.07
N ASN A 617 17.41 7.11 58.19
CA ASN A 617 18.07 5.79 58.22
C ASN A 617 17.26 4.49 58.04
N LEU A 618 17.63 3.71 57.02
CA LEU A 618 18.54 2.55 57.21
C LEU A 618 19.06 1.98 55.87
N ASP A 619 20.25 1.38 55.91
CA ASP A 619 20.98 0.85 54.75
C ASP A 619 20.74 -0.65 54.48
N ASN A 620 21.11 -1.07 53.26
CA ASN A 620 21.62 -2.40 52.88
C ASN A 620 20.81 -3.67 53.23
N LYS A 621 20.45 -4.43 52.18
CA LYS A 621 21.13 -5.72 51.93
C LYS A 621 20.89 -6.31 50.54
N GLU A 622 21.94 -6.92 50.00
CA GLU A 622 21.86 -7.98 48.98
C GLU A 622 21.53 -9.32 49.68
N GLU A 623 20.84 -10.24 48.99
CA GLU A 623 21.37 -11.57 48.64
C GLU A 623 20.36 -12.37 47.79
N SER A 624 20.85 -13.38 47.06
CA SER A 624 20.07 -14.31 46.23
C SER A 624 19.67 -15.58 47.00
N LEU A 625 18.70 -16.35 46.47
CA LEU A 625 18.87 -17.80 46.25
C LEU A 625 17.77 -18.40 45.35
N ASP A 626 17.98 -19.65 44.94
CA ASP A 626 17.26 -20.33 43.85
C ASP A 626 16.04 -21.20 44.26
N SER A 627 15.37 -21.66 43.19
CA SER A 627 14.32 -22.67 43.07
C SER A 627 14.16 -23.79 44.13
N VAL A 628 12.90 -24.09 44.47
CA VAL A 628 12.40 -25.44 44.84
C VAL A 628 11.02 -25.67 44.17
N THR A 629 10.63 -26.93 43.95
CA THR A 629 9.53 -27.36 43.07
C THR A 629 8.23 -27.80 43.78
N SER A 630 7.16 -27.89 42.97
CA SER A 630 6.08 -28.92 42.99
C SER A 630 5.07 -29.02 44.16
N ASP A 631 3.81 -28.78 43.77
CA ASP A 631 2.63 -29.64 43.97
C ASP A 631 1.73 -29.59 45.22
N ASN A 632 0.42 -29.48 44.91
CA ASN A 632 -0.78 -29.91 45.63
C ASN A 632 -1.18 -29.25 46.98
N ILE A 633 -2.30 -28.51 46.94
CA ILE A 633 -3.57 -28.93 47.58
C ILE A 633 -4.77 -28.11 47.02
N SER A 634 -5.98 -28.66 47.12
CA SER A 634 -7.17 -28.24 46.35
C SER A 634 -8.20 -27.39 47.11
N LYS A 635 -9.05 -26.68 46.34
CA LYS A 635 -10.42 -26.20 46.66
C LYS A 635 -10.56 -24.98 47.60
N THR A 636 -11.17 -23.94 47.04
CA THR A 636 -12.40 -23.34 47.60
C THR A 636 -13.30 -22.85 46.47
N ASN A 637 -14.55 -23.31 46.44
CA ASN A 637 -15.59 -22.69 45.61
C ASN A 637 -16.25 -21.55 46.40
N SER A 638 -16.59 -20.46 45.72
CA SER A 638 -17.81 -19.72 46.04
C SER A 638 -18.46 -19.28 44.73
N SER A 639 -19.78 -19.19 44.70
CA SER A 639 -20.55 -18.93 43.48
C SER A 639 -21.67 -17.97 43.81
N ILE A 640 -21.82 -16.92 43.01
CA ILE A 640 -22.97 -16.01 43.08
C ILE A 640 -23.70 -16.13 41.74
N LYS A 641 -24.93 -16.67 41.79
CA LYS A 641 -25.87 -16.62 40.67
C LYS A 641 -26.80 -15.43 40.86
N VAL A 642 -27.16 -14.79 39.75
CA VAL A 642 -28.42 -14.05 39.63
C VAL A 642 -29.12 -14.57 38.38
N ASN A 643 -30.32 -15.13 38.54
CA ASN A 643 -31.18 -15.51 37.42
C ASN A 643 -32.02 -14.32 36.98
N ILE A 644 -32.23 -14.17 35.67
CA ILE A 644 -33.50 -13.68 35.12
C ILE A 644 -33.89 -14.64 33.99
N ASP A 645 -35.11 -15.18 34.04
CA ASP A 645 -35.68 -16.03 32.98
C ASP A 645 -36.04 -15.22 31.73
N LEU A 646 -35.89 -15.83 30.55
CA LEU A 646 -36.85 -15.65 29.46
C LEU A 646 -37.01 -16.97 28.69
N LYS A 647 -38.26 -17.26 28.28
CA LYS A 647 -38.75 -18.61 27.99
C LYS A 647 -38.34 -19.15 26.63
N ASN A 648 -38.02 -20.44 26.57
CA ASN A 648 -38.11 -21.24 25.36
C ASN A 648 -39.58 -21.48 24.95
N SER A 649 -39.80 -21.70 23.65
CA SER A 649 -40.87 -22.55 23.12
C SER A 649 -40.25 -23.54 22.14
N GLU A 650 -40.69 -24.80 22.19
CA GLU A 650 -39.93 -25.95 21.68
C GLU A 650 -40.35 -26.41 20.27
N LEU A 651 -39.77 -27.54 19.85
CA LEU A 651 -40.19 -28.47 18.78
C LEU A 651 -39.82 -28.10 17.32
N THR A 652 -39.45 -29.04 16.43
CA THR A 652 -38.47 -30.17 16.45
C THR A 652 -38.50 -30.90 15.10
N THR A 653 -37.38 -31.51 14.71
CA THR A 653 -37.25 -32.73 13.86
C THR A 653 -37.84 -32.79 12.43
N SER A 654 -36.92 -33.01 11.47
CA SER A 654 -37.04 -33.96 10.34
C SER A 654 -38.00 -33.59 9.18
N GLU A 655 -37.84 -34.03 7.92
CA GLU A 655 -37.18 -35.24 7.36
C GLU A 655 -36.34 -34.98 6.08
N LYS A 656 -35.78 -36.05 5.49
CA LYS A 656 -35.14 -36.10 4.16
C LYS A 656 -36.17 -36.47 3.07
N LEU A 657 -35.93 -36.11 1.81
CA LEU A 657 -35.88 -37.07 0.67
C LEU A 657 -35.40 -36.44 -0.64
N GLU A 658 -35.26 -37.25 -1.70
CA GLU A 658 -34.41 -37.01 -2.88
C GLU A 658 -35.19 -36.73 -4.18
N SER A 659 -34.55 -36.01 -5.11
CA SER A 659 -34.58 -36.14 -6.60
C SER A 659 -35.89 -36.54 -7.34
N LYS A 660 -36.30 -35.84 -8.42
CA LYS A 660 -35.78 -36.06 -9.81
C LYS A 660 -36.34 -35.08 -10.85
N HIS A 661 -35.76 -35.13 -12.06
CA HIS A 661 -36.21 -34.52 -13.34
C HIS A 661 -37.71 -34.75 -13.65
N SER A 662 -38.40 -33.88 -14.40
CA SER A 662 -38.39 -33.91 -15.89
C SER A 662 -38.86 -32.61 -16.57
N GLN A 663 -38.74 -32.58 -17.91
CA GLN A 663 -39.18 -31.49 -18.81
C GLN A 663 -40.58 -31.79 -19.39
N SER A 664 -41.37 -30.77 -19.74
CA SER A 664 -41.77 -30.51 -21.16
C SER A 664 -42.71 -29.31 -21.35
N GLU A 665 -42.70 -28.79 -22.57
CA GLU A 665 -43.73 -28.02 -23.29
C GLU A 665 -45.11 -28.72 -23.26
N SER A 666 -46.28 -28.15 -23.62
CA SER A 666 -46.80 -26.76 -23.82
C SER A 666 -48.36 -26.87 -23.89
N THR A 667 -49.25 -26.02 -24.45
CA THR A 667 -49.24 -24.78 -25.28
C THR A 667 -50.62 -24.08 -25.14
N ASP A 668 -50.73 -22.77 -25.46
CA ASP A 668 -51.92 -22.08 -26.04
C ASP A 668 -53.31 -22.10 -25.33
N ASN A 669 -54.23 -21.12 -25.44
CA ASN A 669 -54.30 -19.70 -25.89
C ASN A 669 -55.64 -19.14 -25.26
N GLN A 670 -56.34 -18.02 -25.53
CA GLN A 670 -56.41 -16.81 -26.39
C GLN A 670 -57.33 -15.81 -25.62
N SER A 671 -57.44 -14.50 -25.84
CA SER A 671 -56.68 -13.44 -26.54
C SER A 671 -57.35 -12.06 -26.26
N LYS A 672 -56.83 -10.96 -26.85
CA LYS A 672 -57.43 -9.60 -27.01
C LYS A 672 -57.44 -8.65 -25.80
N ASN A 673 -57.35 -7.32 -25.97
CA ASN A 673 -56.64 -6.51 -26.98
C ASN A 673 -56.70 -5.02 -26.59
N SER A 674 -55.61 -4.27 -26.70
CA SER A 674 -55.65 -2.85 -27.12
C SER A 674 -54.26 -2.38 -27.56
N ASN A 675 -54.14 -1.91 -28.81
CA ASN A 675 -52.91 -1.33 -29.36
C ASN A 675 -52.97 0.20 -29.27
N THR A 676 -52.08 0.81 -28.49
CA THR A 676 -51.69 2.22 -28.69
C THR A 676 -50.18 2.32 -28.50
N ALA A 677 -49.45 2.65 -29.57
CA ALA A 677 -47.99 2.73 -29.51
C ALA A 677 -47.55 4.01 -28.79
N ILE A 678 -46.90 3.85 -27.63
CA ILE A 678 -46.14 4.92 -26.95
C ILE A 678 -44.66 4.65 -27.21
N LYS A 679 -43.95 5.69 -27.68
CA LYS A 679 -42.55 5.60 -28.07
C LYS A 679 -41.65 5.54 -26.84
N GLU A 680 -40.65 4.66 -26.86
CA GLU A 680 -39.47 4.82 -26.02
C GLU A 680 -38.81 6.17 -26.35
N LEU A 681 -38.55 6.99 -25.34
CA LEU A 681 -37.90 8.29 -25.53
C LEU A 681 -36.38 8.11 -25.48
N THR A 682 -35.81 7.55 -26.56
CA THR A 682 -34.36 7.36 -26.71
C THR A 682 -33.66 8.71 -26.87
N ILE A 683 -33.34 9.38 -25.76
CA ILE A 683 -32.60 10.65 -25.78
C ILE A 683 -31.15 10.35 -26.18
N LEU A 684 -30.84 10.62 -27.44
CA LEU A 684 -29.54 10.39 -28.06
C LEU A 684 -28.48 11.38 -27.52
N PRO A 685 -27.34 10.92 -26.97
CA PRO A 685 -26.19 11.78 -26.68
C PRO A 685 -25.42 12.12 -27.97
N LYS A 686 -26.10 12.68 -28.97
CA LYS A 686 -25.53 12.99 -30.30
C LYS A 686 -24.64 14.24 -30.32
N GLN A 687 -24.83 15.17 -29.39
CA GLN A 687 -23.98 16.38 -29.32
C GLN A 687 -22.66 16.19 -28.56
N VAL A 688 -22.52 15.14 -27.73
CA VAL A 688 -21.24 14.86 -27.04
C VAL A 688 -20.28 14.07 -27.93
N LYS A 689 -20.80 13.13 -28.74
CA LYS A 689 -19.98 12.34 -29.69
C LYS A 689 -19.45 13.14 -30.88
N GLN A 690 -19.99 14.32 -31.17
CA GLN A 690 -19.58 15.08 -32.35
C GLN A 690 -18.33 15.94 -32.08
N THR A 691 -18.16 16.44 -30.85
CA THR A 691 -17.01 17.26 -30.43
C THR A 691 -15.76 16.44 -30.09
N SER A 692 -15.92 15.25 -29.50
CA SER A 692 -14.77 14.38 -29.21
C SER A 692 -14.18 13.74 -30.48
N GLN A 693 -15.03 13.38 -31.45
CA GLN A 693 -14.58 12.81 -32.71
C GLN A 693 -13.85 13.84 -33.59
N THR A 694 -14.24 15.13 -33.56
CA THR A 694 -13.50 16.19 -34.25
C THR A 694 -12.13 16.42 -33.62
N ASN A 695 -12.03 16.42 -32.28
CA ASN A 695 -10.76 16.66 -31.59
C ASN A 695 -9.75 15.51 -31.77
N LEU A 696 -10.19 14.24 -31.84
CA LEU A 696 -9.30 13.14 -32.23
C LEU A 696 -8.90 13.23 -33.71
N ASN A 697 -9.83 13.54 -34.61
CA ASN A 697 -9.51 13.64 -36.03
C ASN A 697 -8.51 14.79 -36.32
N SER A 698 -8.67 15.94 -35.67
CA SER A 698 -7.69 17.04 -35.78
C SER A 698 -6.33 16.63 -35.24
N LEU A 699 -6.26 15.93 -34.10
CA LEU A 699 -4.99 15.45 -33.55
C LEU A 699 -4.30 14.44 -34.49
N VAL A 700 -5.06 13.50 -35.08
CA VAL A 700 -4.52 12.53 -36.05
C VAL A 700 -4.03 13.22 -37.33
N GLN A 701 -4.73 14.25 -37.82
CA GLN A 701 -4.24 15.06 -38.94
C GLN A 701 -2.95 15.83 -38.58
N LEU A 702 -2.89 16.42 -37.38
CA LEU A 702 -1.73 17.14 -36.85
C LEU A 702 -0.47 16.24 -36.82
N LEU A 703 -0.64 15.01 -36.32
CA LEU A 703 0.42 14.02 -36.23
C LEU A 703 0.82 13.46 -37.61
N SER A 704 -0.11 13.36 -38.57
CA SER A 704 0.21 13.01 -39.96
C SER A 704 1.10 14.07 -40.63
N LEU A 705 0.81 15.37 -40.43
CA LEU A 705 1.60 16.49 -40.93
C LEU A 705 3.03 16.49 -40.37
N LEU A 706 3.18 16.22 -39.08
CA LEU A 706 4.49 16.09 -38.40
C LEU A 706 5.33 14.91 -38.92
N SER A 707 4.71 13.87 -39.49
CA SER A 707 5.41 12.67 -39.96
C SER A 707 6.04 12.77 -41.37
N GLY A 708 5.66 13.80 -42.14
CA GLY A 708 6.10 13.94 -43.54
C GLY A 708 5.57 12.87 -44.51
N LYS A 709 4.56 12.09 -44.13
CA LYS A 709 3.89 11.08 -44.98
C LYS A 709 2.39 11.26 -44.98
N GLU A 710 1.77 11.12 -46.15
CA GLU A 710 0.31 10.99 -46.26
C GLU A 710 -0.13 9.65 -45.63
N ILE A 711 -0.81 9.73 -44.49
CA ILE A 711 -1.47 8.56 -43.87
C ILE A 711 -2.81 8.35 -44.59
N THR A 712 -2.79 7.62 -45.71
CA THR A 712 -4.02 7.11 -46.31
C THR A 712 -4.67 6.10 -45.37
N ALA A 713 -5.92 6.33 -45.00
CA ALA A 713 -6.64 5.54 -44.00
C ALA A 713 -7.12 4.17 -44.53
N ASP A 714 -6.18 3.28 -44.87
CA ASP A 714 -6.46 1.88 -45.18
C ASP A 714 -6.19 0.98 -43.96
N LYS A 715 -6.97 -0.09 -43.81
CA LYS A 715 -7.04 -0.85 -42.56
C LYS A 715 -6.05 -2.01 -42.51
N LYS A 716 -4.82 -1.74 -42.04
CA LYS A 716 -4.03 -2.63 -41.16
C LYS A 716 -2.67 -2.05 -40.76
N ASP A 717 -2.22 -2.54 -39.61
CA ASP A 717 -0.85 -2.52 -39.08
C ASP A 717 -0.27 -1.15 -38.63
N ALA A 718 0.78 -1.24 -37.81
CA ALA A 718 1.54 -0.16 -37.15
C ALA A 718 0.82 0.65 -36.05
N GLU A 719 1.18 0.35 -34.80
CA GLU A 719 1.11 1.32 -33.69
C GLU A 719 2.08 2.48 -33.95
N TRP A 720 1.68 3.70 -33.60
CA TRP A 720 2.60 4.84 -33.49
C TRP A 720 2.18 5.73 -32.33
N VAL A 721 3.09 5.90 -31.37
CA VAL A 721 2.94 6.77 -30.20
C VAL A 721 3.95 7.91 -30.35
N PRO A 722 3.59 9.18 -30.13
CA PRO A 722 4.54 10.29 -30.17
C PRO A 722 5.67 10.11 -29.14
N ASP A 723 6.90 10.45 -29.53
CA ASP A 723 8.04 10.44 -28.60
C ASP A 723 7.87 11.53 -27.53
N VAL A 724 7.77 11.09 -26.27
CA VAL A 724 7.61 11.95 -25.09
C VAL A 724 8.85 12.79 -24.86
N ASN A 725 10.05 12.30 -25.19
CA ASN A 725 11.29 13.04 -25.02
C ASN A 725 11.34 14.25 -25.98
N HIS A 726 10.85 14.09 -27.22
CA HIS A 726 10.74 15.21 -28.16
C HIS A 726 9.78 16.30 -27.65
N LEU A 727 8.64 15.90 -27.08
CA LEU A 727 7.68 16.83 -26.48
C LEU A 727 8.28 17.57 -25.27
N TYR A 728 9.01 16.84 -24.41
CA TYR A 728 9.68 17.38 -23.23
C TYR A 728 10.80 18.37 -23.60
N GLN A 729 11.61 18.08 -24.62
CA GLN A 729 12.64 19.00 -25.12
C GLN A 729 12.04 20.32 -25.64
N VAL A 730 10.94 20.26 -26.40
CA VAL A 730 10.21 21.46 -26.87
C VAL A 730 9.70 22.29 -25.67
N MET A 731 9.22 21.63 -24.61
CA MET A 731 8.75 22.32 -23.40
C MET A 731 9.87 22.91 -22.54
N GLN A 732 11.04 22.27 -22.45
CA GLN A 732 12.19 22.83 -21.72
C GLN A 732 12.60 24.21 -22.29
N MET A 733 12.56 24.40 -23.61
CA MET A 733 12.86 25.69 -24.25
C MET A 733 11.95 26.82 -23.75
N TYR A 734 10.69 26.53 -23.45
CA TYR A 734 9.70 27.50 -22.95
C TYR A 734 9.76 27.77 -21.44
N SER A 735 10.44 26.92 -20.65
CA SER A 735 10.58 27.13 -19.19
C SER A 735 11.22 28.48 -18.83
N ASN A 736 12.18 28.93 -19.65
CA ASN A 736 12.85 30.23 -19.54
C ASN A 736 11.92 31.44 -19.76
N VAL A 737 10.78 31.25 -20.45
CA VAL A 737 9.84 32.34 -20.80
C VAL A 737 8.74 32.46 -19.75
N TYR A 738 8.19 31.35 -19.28
CA TYR A 738 6.98 31.33 -18.44
C TYR A 738 7.20 30.87 -16.99
N LYS A 739 8.43 30.49 -16.59
CA LYS A 739 8.75 29.92 -15.26
C LYS A 739 7.94 28.66 -14.88
N VAL A 740 7.33 27.99 -15.85
CA VAL A 740 6.64 26.71 -15.65
C VAL A 740 7.70 25.62 -15.47
N LYS A 741 7.55 24.80 -14.43
CA LYS A 741 8.36 23.58 -14.21
C LYS A 741 7.95 22.50 -15.22
N PRO A 742 8.83 22.06 -16.15
CA PRO A 742 8.51 20.95 -17.08
C PRO A 742 8.29 19.61 -16.36
N GLU A 743 8.73 19.54 -15.09
CA GLU A 743 8.62 18.39 -14.18
C GLU A 743 7.21 17.81 -14.03
N LEU A 744 6.14 18.59 -14.30
CA LEU A 744 4.75 18.13 -14.24
C LEU A 744 4.27 17.40 -15.51
N MET A 745 4.92 17.61 -16.65
CA MET A 745 4.63 16.86 -17.89
C MET A 745 5.33 15.50 -17.91
N MET A 746 6.41 15.34 -17.15
CA MET A 746 6.87 14.01 -16.75
C MET A 746 5.91 13.49 -15.68
N CYS A 747 5.11 12.47 -15.98
CA CYS A 747 4.47 11.67 -14.95
C CYS A 747 5.56 10.98 -14.10
N LYS A 748 6.06 11.62 -13.04
CA LYS A 748 7.16 11.07 -12.22
C LYS A 748 6.77 9.83 -11.40
N ALA A 749 5.52 9.41 -11.48
CA ALA A 749 5.02 8.09 -11.10
C ALA A 749 4.64 7.22 -12.33
N GLN A 750 5.50 7.15 -13.36
CA GLN A 750 5.42 6.05 -14.33
C GLN A 750 5.53 4.71 -13.58
N PRO A 751 4.54 3.80 -13.70
CA PRO A 751 4.62 2.48 -13.07
C PRO A 751 5.90 1.74 -13.46
N PHE A 752 6.48 1.00 -12.51
CA PHE A 752 7.77 0.32 -12.65
C PHE A 752 7.94 -0.48 -13.96
N HIS A 753 6.87 -1.16 -14.42
CA HIS A 753 6.89 -1.97 -15.64
C HIS A 753 6.95 -1.17 -16.95
N MET A 754 6.68 0.15 -16.96
CA MET A 754 6.82 1.00 -18.15
C MET A 754 8.25 1.57 -18.34
N ARG A 755 9.20 1.21 -17.47
CA ARG A 755 10.62 1.54 -17.63
C ARG A 755 11.42 0.51 -18.45
N TRP A 756 10.74 -0.43 -19.10
CA TRP A 756 11.33 -1.60 -19.73
C TRP A 756 11.13 -1.58 -21.26
N SER A 757 12.21 -1.72 -22.01
CA SER A 757 12.10 -2.22 -23.39
C SER A 757 11.68 -3.69 -23.39
N VAL A 758 11.19 -4.21 -24.53
CA VAL A 758 10.84 -5.64 -24.69
C VAL A 758 12.03 -6.58 -24.46
N ASN A 759 13.26 -6.05 -24.44
CA ASN A 759 14.50 -6.79 -24.17
C ASN A 759 15.07 -6.56 -22.74
N GLY A 760 14.41 -5.77 -21.89
CA GLY A 760 14.80 -5.61 -20.48
C GLY A 760 15.91 -4.59 -20.19
N GLU A 761 16.18 -3.67 -21.10
CA GLU A 761 17.11 -2.55 -20.87
C GLU A 761 16.37 -1.37 -20.20
N MET A 762 17.03 -0.72 -19.24
CA MET A 762 16.60 0.58 -18.70
C MET A 762 16.93 1.70 -19.69
N PHE A 763 16.11 2.73 -19.73
CA PHE A 763 16.52 4.03 -20.27
C PHE A 763 17.46 4.72 -19.27
N GLU A 764 18.61 5.20 -19.73
CA GLU A 764 19.52 6.04 -18.93
C GLU A 764 18.95 7.47 -18.76
N GLU A 765 19.42 8.21 -17.75
CA GLU A 765 18.95 9.57 -17.46
C GLU A 765 19.72 10.63 -18.28
N GLU A 766 19.18 11.03 -19.43
CA GLU A 766 19.48 12.29 -20.15
C GLU A 766 18.19 13.06 -20.53
#